data_AF-A0A520TUS0-F1
#
_entry.id   AF-A0A520TUS0-F1
#
_cell.length_a   1.000
_cell.length_b   1.000
_cell.length_c   1.000
_cell.angle_alpha   90.00
_cell.angle_beta   90.00
_cell.angle_gamma   90.00
#
_symmetry.space_group_name_H-M   'P 1'
#
loop_
_entity.id
_entity.type
_entity.pdbx_description
1 polymer ?
#
loop_
_entity_poly.entity_id
_entity_poly.type
_entity_poly.pdbx_seq_one_letter_code
_entity_poly.pdbx_strand_id
1 'polypeptide(L)'
;MTGEKLKWGLIANGAIANAFANSIKNSKTSELKSVFGRNKSKAEAFAKKHKIISFNDLDSFLDSDLDAVYVATPHDSHFYYSLKCVRQNLHVLCEKPLTINSSESMILINEAQKRNVFLMEAFMYRCHPQTFKVLELIEKHFLNKEVKMQSSFGFATNVSKEHRLRNPYLAGGAILDVGCYPLSMVRLISGRLKNLPFADPLEIVVEGELDETGVDAKSTATVNFSDGISAEIKTSIQEQYKNNLIVEADSLRLEISDPWHCGQFNNGKSLIKFSNKGKNEFFEITDEVGLFTREIDEAANCIKENKFESSLMSHKDTLGNILWLEKWYSKLGIKLPSNEIKNSAIRGLDFNLNSNKDHKLFSISGKLAPRIVFGCDNQISELHAFCMFEHFYQQGGRIFDTAYIYNNGLSDGYLGAWINERNLRDEIVILGKGAHTPDCEPENIKPQLEESLNRMNLDRLDIYCLHRDNPEIPVEEFIDELNKLQSSGLFTVFGASNWTLERFRKANEYATKNNKEGFKVLSNNFSLAKMNKPVWPGCVSCDEKYLDYLVSNNIYLLPWSSQARGFFVQQDLFPKFIHGANPTLEEEIRVWHSKDNLDRRKRCFELAEKLNCSPIELALAYVINRNENIFPLVGPRNLFESESCMQALRINLNQEQLHFLMEG
;
A
#
# COMPACT_ATOMS: atom_id res chain seq x y z
N MET A 1 25.29 -28.35 3.24
CA MET A 1 25.79 -27.61 2.06
C MET A 1 25.88 -26.15 2.47
N THR A 2 26.95 -25.39 2.38
CA THR A 2 28.42 -25.55 2.31
C THR A 2 28.94 -24.45 3.26
N GLY A 3 30.13 -24.58 3.85
CA GLY A 3 30.70 -23.55 4.74
C GLY A 3 31.11 -22.25 4.03
N GLU A 4 30.41 -21.86 2.97
CA GLU A 4 30.67 -20.66 2.19
C GLU A 4 29.92 -19.46 2.77
N LYS A 5 30.61 -18.32 2.77
CA LYS A 5 30.08 -17.05 3.24
C LYS A 5 29.28 -16.41 2.12
N LEU A 6 28.17 -15.76 2.49
CA LEU A 6 27.36 -14.96 1.58
C LEU A 6 28.20 -13.77 1.07
N LYS A 7 28.22 -13.55 -0.24
CA LYS A 7 29.01 -12.51 -0.91
C LYS A 7 28.21 -11.22 -1.02
N TRP A 8 28.68 -10.18 -0.33
CA TRP A 8 28.01 -8.89 -0.28
C TRP A 8 28.66 -7.86 -1.20
N GLY A 9 27.82 -7.07 -1.87
CA GLY A 9 28.20 -5.80 -2.50
C GLY A 9 27.69 -4.59 -1.71
N LEU A 10 28.36 -3.46 -1.86
CA LEU A 10 27.94 -2.18 -1.28
C LEU A 10 27.55 -1.19 -2.37
N ILE A 11 26.39 -0.54 -2.24
CA ILE A 11 26.04 0.63 -3.04
C ILE A 11 26.23 1.87 -2.18
N ALA A 12 27.10 2.77 -2.66
CA ALA A 12 27.66 3.93 -1.97
C ALA A 12 28.77 3.62 -0.96
N ASN A 13 29.47 4.69 -0.55
CA ASN A 13 30.75 4.65 0.18
C ASN A 13 30.82 5.70 1.30
N GLY A 14 29.67 6.01 1.90
CA GLY A 14 29.53 6.97 3.01
C GLY A 14 29.94 6.44 4.39
N ALA A 15 29.55 7.17 5.44
CA ALA A 15 29.86 6.80 6.82
C ALA A 15 29.23 5.46 7.22
N ILE A 16 27.95 5.25 6.89
CA ILE A 16 27.24 4.01 7.23
C ILE A 16 27.78 2.80 6.44
N ALA A 17 28.14 2.98 5.16
CA ALA A 17 28.84 1.96 4.38
C ALA A 17 30.18 1.56 5.01
N ASN A 18 30.91 2.49 5.65
CA ASN A 18 32.11 2.16 6.40
C ASN A 18 31.80 1.36 7.68
N ALA A 19 30.69 1.66 8.36
CA ALA A 19 30.25 0.90 9.53
C ALA A 19 29.92 -0.55 9.13
N PHE A 20 29.17 -0.74 8.04
CA PHE A 20 28.90 -2.06 7.47
C PHE A 20 30.19 -2.80 7.08
N ALA A 21 31.07 -2.17 6.31
CA ALA A 21 32.31 -2.79 5.84
C ALA A 21 33.28 -3.18 6.96
N ASN A 22 33.23 -2.49 8.10
CA ASN A 22 33.97 -2.88 9.29
C ASN A 22 33.30 -4.01 10.06
N SER A 23 31.97 -3.98 10.17
CA SER A 23 31.21 -4.94 10.97
C SER A 23 31.12 -6.32 10.32
N ILE A 24 30.98 -6.37 8.98
CA ILE A 24 30.95 -7.63 8.23
C ILE A 24 32.22 -8.47 8.40
N LYS A 25 33.35 -7.87 8.80
CA LYS A 25 34.60 -8.60 9.11
C LYS A 25 34.45 -9.54 10.31
N ASN A 26 33.54 -9.22 11.22
CA ASN A 26 33.23 -10.05 12.39
C ASN A 26 32.16 -11.11 12.09
N SER A 27 31.48 -11.01 10.94
CA SER A 27 30.46 -11.99 10.54
C SER A 27 31.09 -13.34 10.18
N LYS A 28 30.49 -14.40 10.71
CA LYS A 28 30.85 -15.78 10.35
C LYS A 28 30.12 -16.26 9.09
N THR A 29 29.04 -15.61 8.72
CA THR A 29 28.15 -16.03 7.63
C THR A 29 28.32 -15.24 6.34
N SER A 30 29.00 -14.09 6.40
CA SER A 30 29.06 -13.12 5.30
C SER A 30 30.49 -12.60 5.05
N GLU A 31 30.77 -12.23 3.80
CA GLU A 31 31.98 -11.53 3.38
C GLU A 31 31.66 -10.40 2.39
N LEU A 32 32.47 -9.34 2.40
CA LEU A 32 32.31 -8.20 1.49
C LEU A 32 33.22 -8.35 0.26
N LYS A 33 32.65 -8.27 -0.94
CA LYS A 33 33.37 -8.46 -2.21
C LYS A 33 33.62 -7.18 -2.97
N SER A 34 32.63 -6.29 -3.01
CA SER A 34 32.69 -5.12 -3.90
C SER A 34 31.94 -3.90 -3.39
N VAL A 35 32.24 -2.75 -3.99
CA VAL A 35 31.54 -1.49 -3.77
C VAL A 35 31.29 -0.79 -5.11
N PHE A 36 30.07 -0.31 -5.32
CA PHE A 36 29.71 0.63 -6.37
C PHE A 36 29.65 2.05 -5.81
N GLY A 37 30.24 3.01 -6.54
CA GLY A 37 30.11 4.42 -6.22
C GLY A 37 30.18 5.32 -7.45
N ARG A 38 29.27 6.31 -7.51
CA ARG A 38 29.18 7.30 -8.61
C ARG A 38 30.47 8.11 -8.80
N ASN A 39 31.22 8.34 -7.73
CA ASN A 39 32.51 9.02 -7.78
C ASN A 39 33.64 7.99 -7.77
N LYS A 40 34.26 7.80 -8.94
CA LYS A 40 35.32 6.81 -9.16
C LYS A 40 36.44 6.88 -8.12
N SER A 41 37.02 8.06 -7.90
CA SER A 41 38.17 8.19 -6.98
C SER A 41 37.81 7.87 -5.53
N LYS A 42 36.61 8.27 -5.08
CA LYS A 42 36.11 7.89 -3.74
C LYS A 42 35.81 6.39 -3.63
N ALA A 43 35.28 5.77 -4.68
CA ALA A 43 34.99 4.34 -4.70
C ALA A 43 36.29 3.50 -4.65
N GLU A 44 37.28 3.86 -5.47
CA GLU A 44 38.60 3.22 -5.48
C GLU A 44 39.32 3.37 -4.13
N ALA A 45 39.25 4.55 -3.50
CA ALA A 45 39.82 4.77 -2.18
C ALA A 45 39.15 3.90 -1.09
N PHE A 46 37.82 3.79 -1.12
CA PHE A 46 37.06 2.92 -0.22
C PHE A 46 37.42 1.44 -0.44
N ALA A 47 37.47 1.02 -1.70
CA ALA A 47 37.81 -0.34 -2.09
C ALA A 47 39.22 -0.74 -1.64
N LYS A 48 40.20 0.15 -1.84
CA LYS A 48 41.57 -0.04 -1.33
C LYS A 48 41.63 -0.16 0.18
N LYS A 49 40.89 0.68 0.92
CA LYS A 49 40.83 0.64 2.40
C LYS A 49 40.31 -0.69 2.92
N HIS A 50 39.29 -1.26 2.27
CA HIS A 50 38.62 -2.48 2.72
C HIS A 50 39.07 -3.75 1.99
N LYS A 51 39.99 -3.64 1.02
CA LYS A 51 40.54 -4.73 0.20
C LYS A 51 39.46 -5.46 -0.62
N ILE A 52 38.61 -4.68 -1.28
CA ILE A 52 37.48 -5.16 -2.10
C ILE A 52 37.57 -4.57 -3.52
N ILE A 53 36.67 -4.99 -4.41
CA ILE A 53 36.63 -4.52 -5.81
C ILE A 53 35.79 -3.23 -5.88
N SER A 54 36.27 -2.21 -6.60
CA SER A 54 35.48 -1.00 -6.89
C SER A 54 34.83 -1.07 -8.27
N PHE A 55 33.57 -0.66 -8.34
CA PHE A 55 32.83 -0.40 -9.57
C PHE A 55 32.40 1.07 -9.62
N ASN A 56 32.43 1.65 -10.82
CA ASN A 56 31.91 2.99 -11.13
C ASN A 56 30.77 2.94 -12.16
N ASP A 57 30.41 1.74 -12.60
CA ASP A 57 29.28 1.43 -13.47
C ASP A 57 28.34 0.48 -12.72
N LEU A 58 27.03 0.77 -12.76
CA LEU A 58 26.05 0.03 -11.95
C LEU A 58 25.79 -1.36 -12.56
N ASP A 59 25.68 -1.46 -13.87
CA ASP A 59 25.37 -2.74 -14.53
C ASP A 59 26.50 -3.75 -14.31
N SER A 60 27.76 -3.32 -14.48
CA SER A 60 28.94 -4.14 -14.16
C SER A 60 29.00 -4.58 -12.69
N PHE A 61 28.50 -3.75 -11.76
CA PHE A 61 28.42 -4.13 -10.35
C PHE A 61 27.33 -5.19 -10.11
N LEU A 62 26.15 -5.01 -10.72
CA LEU A 62 25.04 -5.93 -10.58
C LEU A 62 25.33 -7.30 -11.23
N ASP A 63 26.11 -7.33 -12.31
CA ASP A 63 26.54 -8.56 -13.00
C ASP A 63 27.73 -9.26 -12.30
N SER A 64 28.25 -8.69 -11.20
CA SER A 64 29.36 -9.29 -10.46
C SER A 64 28.90 -10.43 -9.55
N ASP A 65 29.84 -11.29 -9.13
CA ASP A 65 29.59 -12.48 -8.30
C ASP A 65 29.19 -12.10 -6.85
N LEU A 66 27.91 -11.74 -6.69
CA LEU A 66 27.27 -11.30 -5.46
C LEU A 66 26.00 -12.10 -5.19
N ASP A 67 25.74 -12.38 -3.91
CA ASP A 67 24.47 -12.96 -3.46
C ASP A 67 23.53 -11.88 -2.90
N ALA A 68 24.10 -10.84 -2.29
CA ALA A 68 23.36 -9.79 -1.61
C ALA A 68 24.02 -8.42 -1.76
N VAL A 69 23.22 -7.36 -1.63
CA VAL A 69 23.66 -5.97 -1.70
C VAL A 69 23.16 -5.19 -0.48
N TYR A 70 24.06 -4.42 0.12
CA TYR A 70 23.72 -3.42 1.11
C TYR A 70 23.63 -2.03 0.47
N VAL A 71 22.45 -1.42 0.53
CA VAL A 71 22.15 -0.11 -0.07
C VAL A 71 22.31 0.98 0.98
N ALA A 72 23.34 1.81 0.84
CA ALA A 72 23.79 2.80 1.83
C ALA A 72 23.74 4.24 1.30
N THR A 73 22.86 4.52 0.33
CA THR A 73 22.74 5.83 -0.31
C THR A 73 21.98 6.80 0.59
N PRO A 74 21.84 8.09 0.22
CA PRO A 74 20.81 8.95 0.81
C PRO A 74 19.40 8.43 0.47
N HIS A 75 18.41 8.87 1.26
CA HIS A 75 17.05 8.30 1.26
C HIS A 75 16.38 8.35 -0.12
N ASP A 76 16.57 9.45 -0.88
CA ASP A 76 15.96 9.68 -2.21
C ASP A 76 16.26 8.58 -3.24
N SER A 77 17.35 7.84 -3.05
CA SER A 77 17.84 6.87 -4.02
C SER A 77 17.79 5.42 -3.54
N HIS A 78 17.30 5.17 -2.32
CA HIS A 78 17.11 3.82 -1.78
C HIS A 78 16.24 2.96 -2.71
N PHE A 79 15.08 3.48 -3.12
CA PHE A 79 14.14 2.79 -4.01
C PHE A 79 14.77 2.41 -5.35
N TYR A 80 15.42 3.38 -6.01
CA TYR A 80 16.04 3.17 -7.32
C TYR A 80 17.07 2.03 -7.31
N TYR A 81 18.03 2.06 -6.38
CA TYR A 81 19.09 1.05 -6.32
C TYR A 81 18.57 -0.29 -5.82
N SER A 82 17.70 -0.30 -4.80
CA SER A 82 17.12 -1.54 -4.28
C SER A 82 16.29 -2.26 -5.35
N LEU A 83 15.48 -1.52 -6.11
CA LEU A 83 14.68 -2.09 -7.20
C LEU A 83 15.56 -2.69 -8.30
N LYS A 84 16.67 -2.02 -8.67
CA LYS A 84 17.65 -2.55 -9.63
C LYS A 84 18.29 -3.86 -9.15
N CYS A 85 18.66 -3.94 -7.87
CA CYS A 85 19.21 -5.15 -7.26
C CYS A 85 18.18 -6.30 -7.25
N VAL A 86 16.97 -6.04 -6.77
CA VAL A 86 15.87 -7.02 -6.75
C VAL A 86 15.59 -7.55 -8.15
N ARG A 87 15.60 -6.70 -9.17
CA ARG A 87 15.35 -7.10 -10.56
C ARG A 87 16.45 -7.97 -11.17
N GLN A 88 17.65 -7.94 -10.59
CA GLN A 88 18.76 -8.85 -10.92
C GLN A 88 18.79 -10.08 -9.99
N ASN A 89 17.73 -10.31 -9.21
CA ASN A 89 17.60 -11.38 -8.24
C ASN A 89 18.67 -11.36 -7.12
N LEU A 90 19.25 -10.19 -6.84
CA LEU A 90 20.15 -9.99 -5.72
C LEU A 90 19.34 -9.68 -4.44
N HIS A 91 19.69 -10.33 -3.33
CA HIS A 91 19.10 -10.03 -2.03
C HIS A 91 19.49 -8.62 -1.57
N VAL A 92 18.60 -7.94 -0.84
CA VAL A 92 18.79 -6.53 -0.47
C VAL A 92 18.61 -6.32 1.04
N LEU A 93 19.64 -5.72 1.65
CA LEU A 93 19.54 -5.04 2.94
C LEU A 93 19.66 -3.54 2.69
N CYS A 94 18.56 -2.80 2.85
CA CYS A 94 18.54 -1.36 2.55
C CYS A 94 18.54 -0.56 3.84
N GLU A 95 19.34 0.51 3.88
CA GLU A 95 19.29 1.48 4.98
C GLU A 95 17.88 2.05 5.19
N LYS A 96 17.63 2.48 6.43
CA LYS A 96 16.35 3.06 6.82
C LYS A 96 16.23 4.55 6.39
N PRO A 97 15.00 5.07 6.28
CA PRO A 97 13.79 4.29 6.02
C PRO A 97 13.94 3.58 4.67
N LEU A 98 13.27 2.43 4.48
CA LEU A 98 13.40 1.62 3.25
C LEU A 98 13.23 2.46 1.97
N THR A 99 12.26 3.37 1.98
CA THR A 99 11.98 4.36 0.92
C THR A 99 11.48 5.65 1.54
N ILE A 100 11.18 6.68 0.74
CA ILE A 100 10.74 7.99 1.23
C ILE A 100 9.22 8.12 1.36
N ASN A 101 8.46 7.23 0.73
CA ASN A 101 7.01 7.14 0.79
C ASN A 101 6.53 5.69 0.68
N SER A 102 5.27 5.45 1.05
CA SER A 102 4.67 4.13 1.05
C SER A 102 4.49 3.50 -0.33
N SER A 103 4.33 4.31 -1.39
CA SER A 103 4.13 3.82 -2.76
C SER A 103 5.40 3.15 -3.30
N GLU A 104 6.57 3.75 -3.06
CA GLU A 104 7.87 3.15 -3.42
C GLU A 104 8.11 1.83 -2.66
N SER A 105 7.86 1.80 -1.36
CA SER A 105 8.02 0.57 -0.55
C SER A 105 7.09 -0.53 -1.04
N MET A 106 5.83 -0.20 -1.35
CA MET A 106 4.86 -1.15 -1.88
C MET A 106 5.33 -1.78 -3.19
N ILE A 107 5.87 -0.98 -4.12
CA ILE A 107 6.44 -1.47 -5.38
C ILE A 107 7.62 -2.41 -5.12
N LEU A 108 8.57 -1.96 -4.29
CA LEU A 108 9.80 -2.69 -4.02
C LEU A 108 9.53 -4.04 -3.34
N ILE A 109 8.63 -4.06 -2.36
CA ILE A 109 8.19 -5.27 -1.66
C ILE A 109 7.48 -6.23 -2.63
N ASN A 110 6.60 -5.73 -3.50
CA ASN A 110 5.92 -6.55 -4.52
C ASN A 110 6.91 -7.22 -5.47
N GLU A 111 7.91 -6.48 -5.96
CA GLU A 111 8.96 -7.01 -6.83
C GLU A 111 9.83 -8.06 -6.12
N ALA A 112 10.20 -7.82 -4.85
CA ALA A 112 11.00 -8.75 -4.07
C ALA A 112 10.26 -10.08 -3.86
N GLN A 113 8.97 -10.03 -3.51
CA GLN A 113 8.16 -11.24 -3.30
C GLN A 113 7.94 -12.03 -4.59
N LYS A 114 7.61 -11.37 -5.70
CA LYS A 114 7.47 -12.04 -7.02
C LYS A 114 8.69 -12.84 -7.43
N ARG A 115 9.87 -12.31 -7.11
CA ARG A 115 11.16 -12.91 -7.46
C ARG A 115 11.69 -13.86 -6.39
N ASN A 116 10.97 -13.98 -5.27
CA ASN A 116 11.41 -14.72 -4.08
C ASN A 116 12.80 -14.28 -3.60
N VAL A 117 13.04 -12.97 -3.60
CA VAL A 117 14.31 -12.34 -3.21
C VAL A 117 14.15 -11.72 -1.83
N PHE A 118 15.09 -12.03 -0.92
CA PHE A 118 15.17 -11.39 0.39
C PHE A 118 15.29 -9.86 0.29
N LEU A 119 14.41 -9.17 1.00
CA LEU A 119 14.43 -7.72 1.19
C LEU A 119 14.24 -7.40 2.69
N MET A 120 15.10 -6.55 3.25
CA MET A 120 15.01 -6.12 4.65
C MET A 120 15.40 -4.65 4.81
N GLU A 121 14.64 -3.94 5.65
CA GLU A 121 14.97 -2.60 6.14
C GLU A 121 15.96 -2.69 7.31
N ALA A 122 17.06 -1.93 7.25
CA ALA A 122 18.20 -2.05 8.17
C ALA A 122 17.98 -1.32 9.51
N PHE A 123 17.10 -1.85 10.36
CA PHE A 123 16.98 -1.42 11.76
C PHE A 123 17.86 -2.28 12.67
N MET A 124 19.16 -2.02 12.67
CA MET A 124 20.17 -2.78 13.42
C MET A 124 19.81 -3.09 14.88
N TYR A 125 19.21 -2.12 15.59
CA TYR A 125 18.84 -2.27 17.01
C TYR A 125 17.78 -3.35 17.25
N ARG A 126 16.94 -3.66 16.26
CA ARG A 126 15.91 -4.71 16.38
C ARG A 126 16.49 -6.12 16.43
N CYS A 127 17.70 -6.32 15.91
CA CYS A 127 18.44 -7.59 15.99
C CYS A 127 19.23 -7.73 17.30
N HIS A 128 19.22 -6.70 18.16
CA HIS A 128 20.06 -6.65 19.35
C HIS A 128 19.38 -7.32 20.57
N PRO A 129 20.13 -8.06 21.41
CA PRO A 129 19.59 -8.69 22.63
C PRO A 129 18.89 -7.73 23.61
N GLN A 130 19.30 -6.46 23.64
CA GLN A 130 18.63 -5.41 24.41
C GLN A 130 17.15 -5.30 24.00
N THR A 131 16.87 -5.27 22.70
CA THR A 131 15.50 -5.13 22.20
C THR A 131 14.68 -6.37 22.55
N PHE A 132 15.23 -7.58 22.39
CA PHE A 132 14.56 -8.81 22.84
C PHE A 132 14.24 -8.79 24.33
N LYS A 133 15.18 -8.31 25.16
CA LYS A 133 14.95 -8.16 26.60
C LYS A 133 13.88 -7.12 26.93
N VAL A 134 13.82 -6.01 26.19
CA VAL A 134 12.74 -5.03 26.32
C VAL A 134 11.40 -5.70 26.05
N LEU A 135 11.25 -6.42 24.94
CA LEU A 135 9.98 -7.09 24.60
C LEU A 135 9.60 -8.15 25.64
N GLU A 136 10.56 -8.94 26.13
CA GLU A 136 10.33 -9.90 27.23
C GLU A 136 9.77 -9.21 28.49
N LEU A 137 10.33 -8.06 28.88
CA LEU A 137 9.87 -7.30 30.04
C LEU A 137 8.49 -6.66 29.81
N ILE A 138 8.20 -6.22 28.59
CA ILE A 138 6.88 -5.72 28.19
C ILE A 138 5.83 -6.83 28.33
N GLU A 139 6.06 -7.99 27.75
CA GLU A 139 5.14 -9.14 27.82
C GLU A 139 4.94 -9.58 29.28
N LYS A 140 6.00 -9.61 30.08
CA LYS A 140 5.94 -10.07 31.46
C LYS A 140 5.18 -9.11 32.39
N HIS A 141 5.30 -7.80 32.18
CA HIS A 141 4.89 -6.81 33.20
C HIS A 141 3.80 -5.82 32.73
N PHE A 142 3.65 -5.59 31.43
CA PHE A 142 2.83 -4.50 30.89
C PHE A 142 1.55 -4.96 30.17
N LEU A 143 1.34 -6.27 29.95
CA LEU A 143 0.13 -6.78 29.31
C LEU A 143 -1.15 -6.40 30.07
N ASN A 144 -2.21 -6.10 29.32
CA ASN A 144 -3.54 -5.71 29.83
C ASN A 144 -3.52 -4.47 30.75
N LYS A 145 -2.58 -3.55 30.54
CA LYS A 145 -2.49 -2.28 31.27
C LYS A 145 -2.68 -1.09 30.35
N GLU A 146 -3.00 0.06 30.94
CA GLU A 146 -2.87 1.34 30.28
C GLU A 146 -1.38 1.72 30.23
N VAL A 147 -0.82 1.76 29.02
CA VAL A 147 0.60 1.99 28.78
C VAL A 147 0.82 3.32 28.08
N LYS A 148 1.71 4.13 28.65
CA LYS A 148 2.24 5.33 28.03
C LYS A 148 3.72 5.14 27.71
N MET A 149 4.10 5.46 26.48
CA MET A 149 5.49 5.39 26.03
C MET A 149 6.02 6.79 25.74
N GLN A 150 7.30 6.99 25.98
CA GLN A 150 8.05 8.15 25.48
C GLN A 150 9.29 7.64 24.78
N SER A 151 9.56 8.13 23.57
CA SER A 151 10.75 7.73 22.82
C SER A 151 11.33 8.90 22.06
N SER A 152 12.65 9.11 22.13
CA SER A 152 13.29 10.26 21.48
C SER A 152 14.52 9.87 20.69
N PHE A 153 14.79 10.58 19.60
CA PHE A 153 16.09 10.59 18.95
C PHE A 153 16.37 11.97 18.35
N GLY A 154 17.27 12.73 18.94
CA GLY A 154 17.73 14.00 18.42
C GLY A 154 19.22 14.21 18.62
N PHE A 155 19.85 14.89 17.67
CA PHE A 155 21.22 15.34 17.76
C PHE A 155 21.34 16.77 17.22
N ALA A 156 22.33 17.51 17.71
CA ALA A 156 22.62 18.85 17.22
C ALA A 156 23.72 18.79 16.16
N THR A 157 23.41 19.19 14.92
CA THR A 157 24.42 19.37 13.88
C THR A 157 24.22 20.68 13.12
N ASN A 158 25.32 21.36 12.80
CA ASN A 158 25.28 22.54 11.95
C ASN A 158 25.84 22.18 10.58
N VAL A 159 24.95 22.00 9.61
CA VAL A 159 25.29 21.60 8.24
C VAL A 159 24.67 22.55 7.24
N SER A 160 25.29 22.65 6.06
CA SER A 160 24.78 23.50 4.97
C SER A 160 23.47 22.97 4.40
N LYS A 161 22.76 23.80 3.63
CA LYS A 161 21.47 23.45 3.00
C LYS A 161 21.60 22.30 2.00
N GLU A 162 22.78 22.14 1.41
CA GLU A 162 23.10 21.10 0.43
C GLU A 162 23.36 19.74 1.08
N HIS A 163 23.59 19.71 2.40
CA HIS A 163 23.84 18.49 3.14
C HIS A 163 22.60 17.59 3.16
N ARG A 164 22.79 16.26 3.13
CA ARG A 164 21.70 15.26 3.07
C ARG A 164 20.61 15.42 4.13
N LEU A 165 20.94 16.00 5.28
CA LEU A 165 20.01 16.21 6.40
C LEU A 165 19.06 17.39 6.18
N ARG A 166 19.46 18.40 5.39
CA ARG A 166 18.67 19.62 5.14
C ARG A 166 18.18 19.73 3.70
N ASN A 167 18.71 18.93 2.80
CA ASN A 167 18.36 19.02 1.38
C ASN A 167 17.04 18.28 1.09
N PRO A 168 15.97 18.98 0.68
CA PRO A 168 14.67 18.34 0.39
C PRO A 168 14.73 17.37 -0.81
N TYR A 169 15.64 17.58 -1.78
CA TYR A 169 15.83 16.67 -2.91
C TYR A 169 16.52 15.36 -2.52
N LEU A 170 17.15 15.30 -1.34
CA LEU A 170 17.70 14.08 -0.76
C LEU A 170 16.80 13.48 0.32
N ALA A 171 15.56 13.99 0.42
CA ALA A 171 14.60 13.66 1.47
C ALA A 171 15.20 13.76 2.89
N GLY A 172 15.85 14.91 3.14
CA GLY A 172 16.32 15.29 4.46
C GLY A 172 15.18 15.57 5.45
N GLY A 173 15.55 16.00 6.66
CA GLY A 173 14.63 16.22 7.78
C GLY A 173 14.82 15.20 8.90
N ALA A 174 14.43 15.59 10.11
CA ALA A 174 14.59 14.77 11.30
C ALA A 174 13.65 13.55 11.31
N ILE A 175 12.43 13.66 10.76
CA ILE A 175 11.41 12.60 10.76
C ILE A 175 11.93 11.36 10.01
N LEU A 176 12.42 11.52 8.78
CA LEU A 176 12.94 10.39 8.00
C LEU A 176 14.31 9.92 8.52
N ASP A 177 15.21 10.83 8.89
CA ASP A 177 16.58 10.44 9.30
C ASP A 177 16.61 9.70 10.64
N VAL A 178 15.94 10.23 11.68
CA VAL A 178 15.98 9.67 13.03
C VAL A 178 14.61 9.48 13.70
N GLY A 179 13.54 10.10 13.21
CA GLY A 179 12.17 9.86 13.68
C GLY A 179 11.63 8.47 13.36
N CYS A 180 12.21 7.81 12.35
CA CYS A 180 11.94 6.41 12.01
C CYS A 180 12.30 5.42 13.14
N TYR A 181 13.26 5.75 14.02
CA TYR A 181 13.62 4.91 15.17
C TYR A 181 12.54 4.87 16.26
N PRO A 182 12.17 6.01 16.88
CA PRO A 182 11.17 5.99 17.94
C PRO A 182 9.83 5.48 17.43
N LEU A 183 9.42 5.82 16.20
CA LEU A 183 8.19 5.28 15.60
C LEU A 183 8.24 3.76 15.47
N SER A 184 9.33 3.22 14.90
CA SER A 184 9.52 1.77 14.73
C SER A 184 9.52 1.04 16.08
N MET A 185 10.12 1.60 17.13
CA MET A 185 10.15 1.01 18.47
C MET A 185 8.77 0.99 19.14
N VAL A 186 8.01 2.10 19.08
CA VAL A 186 6.68 2.14 19.72
C VAL A 186 5.67 1.26 18.99
N ARG A 187 5.77 1.11 17.66
CA ARG A 187 4.96 0.15 16.87
C ARG A 187 5.26 -1.30 17.28
N LEU A 188 6.53 -1.62 17.53
CA LEU A 188 6.96 -2.94 17.99
C LEU A 188 6.43 -3.26 19.40
N ILE A 189 6.58 -2.34 20.35
CA ILE A 189 6.11 -2.51 21.73
C ILE A 189 4.59 -2.60 21.79
N SER A 190 3.87 -1.73 21.08
CA SER A 190 2.41 -1.78 20.97
C SER A 190 1.92 -3.10 20.36
N GLY A 191 2.67 -3.66 19.40
CA GLY A 191 2.42 -5.01 18.90
C GLY A 191 2.44 -6.05 20.00
N ARG A 192 3.53 -6.09 20.78
CA ARG A 192 3.66 -7.05 21.89
C ARG A 192 2.55 -6.91 22.92
N LEU A 193 2.18 -5.68 23.28
CA LEU A 193 1.07 -5.40 24.20
C LEU A 193 -0.28 -5.94 23.69
N LYS A 194 -0.44 -6.09 22.38
CA LYS A 194 -1.64 -6.61 21.71
C LYS A 194 -1.49 -8.07 21.26
N ASN A 195 -0.43 -8.77 21.67
CA ASN A 195 -0.07 -10.12 21.20
C ASN A 195 0.10 -10.22 19.67
N LEU A 196 0.63 -9.17 19.05
CA LEU A 196 0.94 -9.07 17.62
C LEU A 196 2.45 -8.83 17.42
N PRO A 197 3.00 -9.13 16.22
CA PRO A 197 4.40 -8.80 15.92
C PRO A 197 4.70 -7.29 15.96
N PHE A 198 3.75 -6.47 15.53
CA PHE A 198 3.75 -5.01 15.56
C PHE A 198 2.28 -4.53 15.59
N ALA A 199 2.06 -3.24 15.87
CA ALA A 199 0.75 -2.62 15.76
C ALA A 199 0.84 -1.32 14.94
N ASP A 200 -0.16 -1.08 14.09
CA ASP A 200 -0.34 0.23 13.46
C ASP A 200 -1.14 1.16 14.39
N PRO A 201 -0.75 2.45 14.47
CA PRO A 201 -1.55 3.47 15.15
C PRO A 201 -2.98 3.59 14.60
N LEU A 202 -3.89 4.06 15.43
CA LEU A 202 -5.22 4.54 15.04
C LEU A 202 -5.15 6.01 14.63
N GLU A 203 -4.30 6.79 15.31
CA GLU A 203 -4.18 8.22 15.11
C GLU A 203 -2.74 8.69 15.37
N ILE A 204 -2.35 9.77 14.66
CA ILE A 204 -1.16 10.54 14.94
C ILE A 204 -1.50 12.04 14.92
N VAL A 205 -1.10 12.73 15.99
CA VAL A 205 -1.16 14.20 16.15
C VAL A 205 0.26 14.71 16.18
N VAL A 206 0.57 15.72 15.36
CA VAL A 206 1.95 16.16 15.11
C VAL A 206 2.10 17.65 15.38
N GLU A 207 3.27 18.01 15.88
CA GLU A 207 3.74 19.38 16.01
C GLU A 207 5.24 19.43 15.69
N GLY A 208 5.75 20.57 15.27
CA GLY A 208 7.15 20.67 14.90
C GLY A 208 7.50 21.99 14.23
N GLU A 209 8.76 22.08 13.82
CA GLU A 209 9.33 23.25 13.19
C GLU A 209 10.02 22.84 11.90
N LEU A 210 9.69 23.55 10.82
CA LEU A 210 10.39 23.42 9.55
C LEU A 210 11.61 24.32 9.54
N ASP A 211 12.70 23.80 8.98
CA ASP A 211 13.86 24.59 8.58
C ASP A 211 13.54 25.47 7.36
N GLU A 212 14.38 26.48 7.10
CA GLU A 212 14.27 27.39 5.94
C GLU A 212 14.31 26.68 4.57
N THR A 213 14.76 25.43 4.54
CA THR A 213 14.80 24.58 3.35
C THR A 213 13.48 23.85 3.09
N GLY A 214 12.54 23.87 4.04
CA GLY A 214 11.24 23.21 3.97
C GLY A 214 11.21 21.77 4.51
N VAL A 215 12.33 21.22 5.00
CA VAL A 215 12.35 19.95 5.76
C VAL A 215 12.13 20.22 7.25
N ASP A 216 11.78 19.21 8.04
CA ASP A 216 11.65 19.37 9.49
C ASP A 216 13.01 19.45 10.20
N ALA A 217 13.17 20.46 11.04
CA ALA A 217 14.29 20.60 11.96
C ALA A 217 14.10 19.75 13.23
N LYS A 218 12.86 19.73 13.73
CA LYS A 218 12.41 18.94 14.88
C LYS A 218 10.91 18.70 14.81
N SER A 219 10.46 17.60 15.40
CA SER A 219 9.04 17.30 15.53
C SER A 219 8.75 16.40 16.72
N THR A 220 7.57 16.61 17.31
CA THR A 220 6.93 15.71 18.27
C THR A 220 5.68 15.13 17.63
N ALA A 221 5.40 13.85 17.90
CA ALA A 221 4.12 13.25 17.58
C ALA A 221 3.55 12.47 18.77
N THR A 222 2.26 12.65 19.00
CA THR A 222 1.45 11.80 19.88
C THR A 222 0.77 10.74 19.03
N VAL A 223 1.04 9.48 19.34
CA VAL A 223 0.63 8.30 18.57
C VAL A 223 -0.28 7.43 19.43
N ASN A 224 -1.51 7.22 18.98
CA ASN A 224 -2.52 6.43 19.71
C ASN A 224 -2.71 5.07 19.03
N PHE A 225 -2.65 3.96 19.78
CA PHE A 225 -2.83 2.59 19.27
C PHE A 225 -4.13 1.91 19.73
N SER A 226 -4.74 2.46 20.79
CA SER A 226 -6.03 2.12 21.41
C SER A 226 -6.26 3.06 22.60
N ASP A 227 -7.44 3.03 23.22
CA ASP A 227 -7.76 3.82 24.42
C ASP A 227 -6.72 3.68 25.55
N GLY A 228 -6.12 2.49 25.71
CA GLY A 228 -5.12 2.21 26.74
C GLY A 228 -3.66 2.19 26.28
N ILE A 229 -3.32 2.51 25.03
CA ILE A 229 -1.93 2.43 24.55
C ILE A 229 -1.59 3.66 23.70
N SER A 230 -0.68 4.50 24.19
CA SER A 230 -0.22 5.70 23.49
C SER A 230 1.28 5.95 23.66
N ALA A 231 1.85 6.72 22.75
CA ALA A 231 3.24 7.12 22.76
C ALA A 231 3.44 8.59 22.40
N GLU A 232 4.38 9.25 23.06
CA GLU A 232 4.96 10.52 22.61
C GLU A 232 6.33 10.24 22.00
N ILE A 233 6.51 10.55 20.71
CA ILE A 233 7.77 10.37 19.99
C ILE A 233 8.36 11.71 19.58
N LYS A 234 9.68 11.88 19.73
CA LYS A 234 10.39 13.14 19.44
C LYS A 234 11.60 12.93 18.54
N THR A 235 11.80 13.83 17.60
CA THR A 235 12.92 13.81 16.66
C THR A 235 13.54 15.19 16.44
N SER A 236 14.86 15.28 16.26
CA SER A 236 15.53 16.54 15.90
C SER A 236 16.90 16.33 15.21
N ILE A 237 17.23 17.21 14.28
CA ILE A 237 18.59 17.37 13.71
C ILE A 237 19.29 18.66 14.17
N GLN A 238 18.65 19.43 15.06
CA GLN A 238 19.18 20.69 15.59
C GLN A 238 19.38 20.66 17.12
N GLU A 239 18.71 19.76 17.83
CA GLU A 239 18.74 19.68 19.29
C GLU A 239 19.21 18.29 19.75
N GLN A 240 20.12 18.28 20.74
CA GLN A 240 20.53 17.05 21.39
C GLN A 240 19.46 16.57 22.36
N TYR A 241 18.93 15.36 22.14
CA TYR A 241 18.00 14.73 23.06
C TYR A 241 18.69 13.67 23.92
N LYS A 242 17.95 13.19 24.93
CA LYS A 242 18.38 12.06 25.76
C LYS A 242 18.53 10.77 24.97
N ASN A 243 17.86 10.67 23.82
CA ASN A 243 17.88 9.53 22.93
C ASN A 243 17.49 8.26 23.66
N ASN A 244 16.33 8.27 24.31
CA ASN A 244 15.90 7.25 25.25
C ASN A 244 14.53 6.66 24.89
N LEU A 245 14.19 5.55 25.54
CA LEU A 245 12.87 4.92 25.57
C LEU A 245 12.41 4.79 27.02
N ILE A 246 11.18 5.19 27.30
CA ILE A 246 10.50 5.03 28.58
C ILE A 246 9.13 4.38 28.31
N VAL A 247 8.78 3.36 29.10
CA VAL A 247 7.46 2.72 29.09
C VAL A 247 6.89 2.69 30.51
N GLU A 248 5.71 3.25 30.70
CA GLU A 248 5.08 3.44 32.01
C GLU A 248 3.66 2.88 32.04
N ALA A 249 3.32 2.23 33.15
CA ALA A 249 1.97 1.75 33.45
C ALA A 249 1.82 1.59 34.97
N ASP A 250 0.81 2.19 35.59
CA ASP A 250 0.64 2.20 37.05
C ASP A 250 1.92 2.67 37.78
N SER A 251 2.49 1.80 38.64
CA SER A 251 3.76 2.00 39.35
C SER A 251 4.97 1.38 38.63
N LEU A 252 4.79 0.87 37.41
CA LEU A 252 5.82 0.23 36.60
C LEU A 252 6.46 1.25 35.66
N ARG A 253 7.78 1.19 35.52
CA ARG A 253 8.55 2.02 34.60
C ARG A 253 9.72 1.23 34.03
N LEU A 254 9.80 1.14 32.72
CA LEU A 254 10.93 0.58 31.98
C LEU A 254 11.68 1.72 31.31
N GLU A 255 12.99 1.84 31.51
CA GLU A 255 13.82 2.94 31.00
C GLU A 255 15.08 2.40 30.33
N ILE A 256 15.32 2.86 29.10
CA ILE A 256 16.47 2.51 28.27
C ILE A 256 17.12 3.81 27.80
N SER A 257 18.34 4.08 28.23
CA SER A 257 19.05 5.33 27.94
C SER A 257 19.78 5.36 26.60
N ASP A 258 19.99 4.20 25.97
CA ASP A 258 20.61 4.08 24.64
C ASP A 258 19.94 2.95 23.82
N PRO A 259 18.66 3.11 23.43
CA PRO A 259 17.92 2.11 22.67
C PRO A 259 18.43 1.97 21.23
N TRP A 260 19.11 2.97 20.67
CA TRP A 260 19.47 3.01 19.24
C TRP A 260 20.88 2.47 18.96
N HIS A 261 21.86 2.80 19.81
CA HIS A 261 23.23 2.31 19.64
C HIS A 261 23.53 1.10 20.52
N CYS A 262 22.65 0.79 21.48
CA CYS A 262 22.72 -0.43 22.28
C CYS A 262 24.08 -0.68 22.94
N GLY A 263 24.78 0.38 23.38
CA GLY A 263 26.11 0.23 23.99
C GLY A 263 27.26 0.10 22.98
N GLN A 264 27.04 0.34 21.68
CA GLN A 264 28.09 0.37 20.65
C GLN A 264 29.27 1.28 21.06
N PHE A 265 28.98 2.40 21.71
CA PHE A 265 29.99 3.35 22.19
C PHE A 265 30.44 3.11 23.64
N ASN A 266 30.04 1.98 24.23
CA ASN A 266 30.33 1.59 25.61
C ASN A 266 30.77 0.12 25.69
N ASN A 267 31.69 -0.31 24.82
CA ASN A 267 32.22 -1.66 24.76
C ASN A 267 31.15 -2.76 24.65
N GLY A 268 30.06 -2.48 23.92
CA GLY A 268 28.93 -3.40 23.75
C GLY A 268 28.04 -3.53 24.99
N LYS A 269 28.23 -2.71 26.02
CA LYS A 269 27.46 -2.78 27.27
C LYS A 269 26.33 -1.77 27.28
N SER A 270 25.12 -2.28 27.46
CA SER A 270 23.90 -1.49 27.63
C SER A 270 23.13 -1.92 28.87
N LEU A 271 22.24 -1.04 29.33
CA LEU A 271 21.54 -1.18 30.60
C LEU A 271 20.06 -0.88 30.42
N ILE A 272 19.21 -1.78 30.90
CA ILE A 272 17.78 -1.55 31.03
C ILE A 272 17.46 -1.39 32.51
N LYS A 273 16.76 -0.32 32.87
CA LYS A 273 16.27 -0.08 34.23
C LYS A 273 14.78 -0.36 34.29
N PHE A 274 14.38 -1.26 35.18
CA PHE A 274 12.98 -1.52 35.49
C PHE A 274 12.69 -1.07 36.92
N SER A 275 11.61 -0.32 37.10
CA SER A 275 11.19 0.20 38.40
C SER A 275 9.77 -0.26 38.71
N ASN A 276 9.54 -0.74 39.94
CA ASN A 276 8.20 -1.07 40.44
C ASN A 276 8.05 -0.60 41.89
N LYS A 277 7.10 0.30 42.17
CA LYS A 277 6.86 0.88 43.51
C LYS A 277 8.14 1.39 44.18
N GLY A 278 9.00 2.05 43.39
CA GLY A 278 10.27 2.63 43.86
C GLY A 278 11.45 1.67 43.99
N LYS A 279 11.25 0.35 43.80
CA LYS A 279 12.35 -0.62 43.70
C LYS A 279 12.88 -0.66 42.28
N ASN A 280 14.21 -0.57 42.12
CA ASN A 280 14.88 -0.61 40.83
C ASN A 280 15.56 -1.97 40.63
N GLU A 281 15.31 -2.57 39.48
CA GLU A 281 16.02 -3.71 38.92
C GLU A 281 16.78 -3.25 37.67
N PHE A 282 17.97 -3.80 37.46
CA PHE A 282 18.87 -3.43 36.40
C PHE A 282 19.23 -4.67 35.60
N PHE A 283 19.05 -4.62 34.29
CA PHE A 283 19.42 -5.70 33.37
C PHE A 283 20.57 -5.22 32.50
N GLU A 284 21.77 -5.71 32.80
CA GLU A 284 22.96 -5.49 31.98
C GLU A 284 22.95 -6.42 30.77
N ILE A 285 23.16 -5.85 29.59
CA ILE A 285 23.26 -6.58 28.33
C ILE A 285 24.65 -6.33 27.76
N THR A 286 25.37 -7.40 27.42
CA THR A 286 26.68 -7.33 26.77
C THR A 286 26.58 -7.91 25.38
N ASP A 287 27.00 -7.14 24.38
CA ASP A 287 27.12 -7.56 22.99
C ASP A 287 28.58 -7.68 22.55
N GLU A 288 29.00 -8.93 22.29
CA GLU A 288 30.34 -9.25 21.79
C GLU A 288 30.39 -9.40 20.26
N VAL A 289 29.22 -9.36 19.59
CA VAL A 289 29.11 -9.58 18.14
C VAL A 289 29.15 -8.25 17.38
N GLY A 290 28.51 -7.23 17.93
CA GLY A 290 28.41 -5.90 17.36
C GLY A 290 27.07 -5.69 16.66
N LEU A 291 26.51 -4.51 16.89
CA LEU A 291 25.18 -4.08 16.44
C LEU A 291 24.92 -4.34 14.95
N PHE A 292 25.79 -3.84 14.07
CA PHE A 292 25.68 -4.01 12.62
C PHE A 292 26.01 -5.44 12.15
N THR A 293 26.88 -6.16 12.85
CA THR A 293 27.17 -7.56 12.54
C THR A 293 25.92 -8.42 12.70
N ARG A 294 25.08 -8.13 13.72
CA ARG A 294 23.85 -8.88 14.00
C ARG A 294 22.80 -8.74 12.89
N GLU A 295 22.60 -7.54 12.35
CA GLU A 295 21.65 -7.37 11.23
C GLU A 295 22.15 -8.04 9.94
N ILE A 296 23.47 -8.05 9.71
CA ILE A 296 24.09 -8.75 8.58
C ILE A 296 23.88 -10.26 8.73
N ASP A 297 24.09 -10.78 9.94
CA ASP A 297 23.92 -12.20 10.23
C ASP A 297 22.44 -12.61 10.17
N GLU A 298 21.51 -11.78 10.65
CA GLU A 298 20.07 -11.99 10.50
C GLU A 298 19.65 -12.09 9.03
N ALA A 299 20.09 -11.14 8.19
CA ALA A 299 19.83 -11.18 6.76
C ALA A 299 20.43 -12.44 6.12
N ALA A 300 21.68 -12.77 6.43
CA ALA A 300 22.35 -13.95 5.89
C ALA A 300 21.68 -15.26 6.33
N ASN A 301 21.18 -15.34 7.56
CA ASN A 301 20.47 -16.50 8.05
C ASN A 301 19.12 -16.66 7.34
N CYS A 302 18.36 -15.57 7.19
CA CYS A 302 17.09 -15.60 6.44
C CYS A 302 17.30 -16.05 4.99
N ILE A 303 18.31 -15.51 4.31
CA ILE A 303 18.66 -15.89 2.94
C ILE A 303 19.01 -17.39 2.85
N LYS A 304 19.84 -17.90 3.76
CA LYS A 304 20.21 -19.32 3.83
C LYS A 304 19.02 -20.24 4.10
N GLU A 305 18.01 -19.73 4.81
CA GLU A 305 16.75 -20.42 5.08
C GLU A 305 15.70 -20.23 3.96
N ASN A 306 16.08 -19.61 2.83
CA ASN A 306 15.20 -19.28 1.70
C ASN A 306 13.98 -18.42 2.10
N LYS A 307 14.14 -17.56 3.10
CA LYS A 307 13.13 -16.56 3.47
C LYS A 307 13.32 -15.32 2.62
N PHE A 308 12.22 -14.71 2.18
CA PHE A 308 12.22 -13.44 1.44
C PHE A 308 12.14 -12.20 2.36
N GLU A 309 11.96 -12.40 3.67
CA GLU A 309 11.89 -11.34 4.68
C GLU A 309 12.41 -11.84 6.04
N SER A 310 12.75 -10.90 6.95
CA SER A 310 13.04 -11.21 8.35
C SER A 310 11.77 -11.06 9.20
N SER A 311 11.56 -11.95 10.17
CA SER A 311 10.46 -11.80 11.14
C SER A 311 10.66 -10.63 12.11
N LEU A 312 11.87 -10.09 12.23
CA LEU A 312 12.18 -8.92 13.08
C LEU A 312 11.79 -7.61 12.39
N MET A 313 11.79 -7.61 11.05
CA MET A 313 11.41 -6.50 10.18
C MET A 313 10.63 -7.04 8.97
N SER A 314 9.44 -7.58 9.23
CA SER A 314 8.60 -8.09 8.14
C SER A 314 8.25 -6.98 7.15
N HIS A 315 8.02 -7.33 5.89
CA HIS A 315 7.57 -6.41 4.83
C HIS A 315 6.31 -5.66 5.25
N LYS A 316 5.40 -6.31 5.98
CA LYS A 316 4.21 -5.66 6.55
C LYS A 316 4.58 -4.59 7.57
N ASP A 317 5.51 -4.88 8.47
CA ASP A 317 5.97 -3.91 9.46
C ASP A 317 6.65 -2.71 8.78
N THR A 318 7.57 -2.96 7.85
CA THR A 318 8.28 -1.92 7.09
C THR A 318 7.32 -1.04 6.29
N LEU A 319 6.34 -1.62 5.59
CA LEU A 319 5.34 -0.83 4.86
C LEU A 319 4.52 0.05 5.81
N GLY A 320 4.14 -0.47 6.97
CA GLY A 320 3.44 0.32 7.99
C GLY A 320 4.33 1.43 8.58
N ASN A 321 5.64 1.19 8.77
CA ASN A 321 6.57 2.22 9.26
C ASN A 321 6.58 3.42 8.32
N ILE A 322 6.83 3.20 7.04
CA ILE A 322 6.90 4.30 6.07
C ILE A 322 5.54 4.98 5.86
N LEU A 323 4.44 4.23 5.94
CA LEU A 323 3.08 4.78 5.90
C LEU A 323 2.85 5.80 7.03
N TRP A 324 3.29 5.49 8.24
CA TRP A 324 3.13 6.39 9.39
C TRP A 324 4.15 7.53 9.41
N LEU A 325 5.36 7.32 8.87
CA LEU A 325 6.30 8.42 8.60
C LEU A 325 5.73 9.39 7.57
N GLU A 326 5.12 8.88 6.50
CA GLU A 326 4.49 9.67 5.45
C GLU A 326 3.34 10.53 5.99
N LYS A 327 2.49 9.96 6.85
CA LYS A 327 1.48 10.72 7.58
C LYS A 327 2.09 11.78 8.49
N TRP A 328 3.19 11.45 9.17
CA TRP A 328 3.84 12.38 10.10
C TRP A 328 4.36 13.61 9.37
N TYR A 329 5.23 13.45 8.37
CA TYR A 329 5.80 14.60 7.66
C TYR A 329 4.72 15.37 6.88
N SER A 330 3.71 14.68 6.34
CA SER A 330 2.65 15.31 5.54
C SER A 330 1.71 16.16 6.42
N LYS A 331 1.35 15.69 7.62
CA LYS A 331 0.56 16.48 8.59
C LYS A 331 1.34 17.68 9.12
N LEU A 332 2.67 17.62 9.14
CA LEU A 332 3.53 18.76 9.48
C LEU A 332 3.65 19.78 8.33
N GLY A 333 3.14 19.45 7.13
CA GLY A 333 3.18 20.32 5.96
C GLY A 333 4.42 20.16 5.08
N ILE A 334 5.23 19.13 5.29
CA ILE A 334 6.41 18.86 4.47
C ILE A 334 5.98 18.36 3.09
N LYS A 335 6.54 18.97 2.05
CA LYS A 335 6.39 18.55 0.66
C LYS A 335 7.73 18.10 0.12
N LEU A 336 7.89 16.78 -0.03
CA LEU A 336 9.09 16.21 -0.63
C LEU A 336 8.99 16.33 -2.16
N PRO A 337 9.97 16.96 -2.84
CA PRO A 337 9.94 17.10 -4.30
C PRO A 337 9.78 15.77 -5.04
N SER A 338 10.36 14.69 -4.52
CA SER A 338 10.29 13.34 -5.09
C SER A 338 8.91 12.66 -4.97
N ASN A 339 7.99 13.22 -4.18
CA ASN A 339 6.60 12.76 -4.11
C ASN A 339 5.71 13.39 -5.20
N GLU A 340 6.19 14.42 -5.91
CA GLU A 340 5.49 14.96 -7.07
C GLU A 340 5.73 14.06 -8.28
N ILE A 341 4.67 13.72 -9.03
CA ILE A 341 4.74 12.80 -10.18
C ILE A 341 5.91 13.15 -11.11
N LYS A 342 6.03 14.42 -11.51
CA LYS A 342 7.08 14.88 -12.45
C LYS A 342 8.51 14.51 -12.05
N ASN A 343 8.79 14.41 -10.74
CA ASN A 343 10.12 14.12 -10.17
C ASN A 343 10.23 12.69 -9.62
N SER A 344 9.11 11.99 -9.44
CA SER A 344 9.08 10.67 -8.82
C SER A 344 9.68 9.61 -9.75
N ALA A 345 10.43 8.67 -9.16
CA ALA A 345 10.92 7.48 -9.86
C ALA A 345 9.77 6.61 -10.41
N ILE A 346 8.56 6.71 -9.84
CA ILE A 346 7.37 5.96 -10.26
C ILE A 346 6.87 6.42 -11.64
N ARG A 347 7.08 7.69 -12.01
CA ARG A 347 6.58 8.26 -13.28
C ARG A 347 7.10 7.53 -14.51
N GLY A 348 8.33 7.03 -14.50
CA GLY A 348 8.93 6.33 -15.64
C GLY A 348 8.96 4.81 -15.47
N LEU A 349 8.26 4.28 -14.46
CA LEU A 349 8.45 2.90 -14.05
C LEU A 349 7.74 1.91 -14.99
N ASP A 350 8.52 1.00 -15.57
CA ASP A 350 8.01 -0.24 -16.14
C ASP A 350 7.91 -1.29 -15.03
N PHE A 351 6.70 -1.82 -14.82
CA PHE A 351 6.42 -2.87 -13.82
C PHE A 351 6.80 -4.28 -14.29
N ASN A 352 7.43 -4.42 -15.48
CA ASN A 352 7.97 -5.67 -16.03
C ASN A 352 6.97 -6.84 -16.04
N LEU A 353 5.75 -6.55 -16.50
CA LEU A 353 4.58 -7.42 -16.41
C LEU A 353 4.49 -8.44 -17.57
N ASN A 354 5.65 -8.98 -18.01
CA ASN A 354 5.78 -9.77 -19.25
C ASN A 354 4.86 -11.01 -19.35
N SER A 355 4.27 -11.47 -18.25
CA SER A 355 3.36 -12.62 -18.23
C SER A 355 1.86 -12.28 -18.27
N ASN A 356 1.44 -11.00 -18.21
CA ASN A 356 0.05 -10.62 -17.89
C ASN A 356 -0.78 -9.94 -19.00
N LYS A 357 -0.37 -9.96 -20.28
CA LYS A 357 -1.09 -9.17 -21.31
C LYS A 357 -2.12 -9.95 -22.17
N ASP A 358 -2.12 -11.27 -22.11
CA ASP A 358 -3.00 -12.11 -22.96
C ASP A 358 -4.38 -12.32 -22.32
N HIS A 359 -5.14 -11.23 -22.21
CA HIS A 359 -6.54 -11.29 -21.77
C HIS A 359 -7.49 -11.25 -22.98
N LYS A 360 -8.57 -12.03 -22.94
CA LYS A 360 -9.65 -11.93 -23.94
C LYS A 360 -10.25 -10.52 -23.86
N LEU A 361 -10.31 -9.84 -25.00
CA LEU A 361 -10.83 -8.49 -25.13
C LEU A 361 -12.29 -8.50 -25.57
N PHE A 362 -13.05 -7.53 -25.08
CA PHE A 362 -14.47 -7.35 -25.35
C PHE A 362 -14.73 -5.90 -25.73
N SER A 363 -15.70 -5.66 -26.61
CA SER A 363 -16.09 -4.31 -27.00
C SER A 363 -17.00 -3.70 -25.92
N ILE A 364 -16.63 -2.53 -25.42
CA ILE A 364 -17.46 -1.72 -24.51
C ILE A 364 -17.30 -0.25 -24.88
N SER A 365 -18.42 0.43 -25.16
CA SER A 365 -18.44 1.82 -25.65
C SER A 365 -17.51 2.07 -26.85
N GLY A 366 -17.43 1.10 -27.78
CA GLY A 366 -16.59 1.19 -28.99
C GLY A 366 -15.09 0.93 -28.79
N LYS A 367 -14.64 0.63 -27.57
CA LYS A 367 -13.23 0.29 -27.25
C LYS A 367 -13.09 -1.16 -26.83
N LEU A 368 -11.88 -1.71 -27.00
CA LEU A 368 -11.56 -3.09 -26.59
C LEU A 368 -10.94 -3.09 -25.18
N ALA A 369 -11.47 -3.92 -24.29
CA ALA A 369 -10.99 -4.02 -22.92
C ALA A 369 -11.17 -5.45 -22.36
N PRO A 370 -10.33 -5.89 -21.40
CA PRO A 370 -10.65 -7.05 -20.57
C PRO A 370 -11.88 -6.78 -19.69
N ARG A 371 -12.57 -7.83 -19.25
CA ARG A 371 -13.78 -7.74 -18.42
C ARG A 371 -13.47 -7.47 -16.94
N ILE A 372 -12.86 -6.33 -16.67
CA ILE A 372 -12.60 -5.86 -15.32
C ILE A 372 -12.50 -4.34 -15.29
N VAL A 373 -13.01 -3.74 -14.23
CA VAL A 373 -13.06 -2.29 -14.06
C VAL A 373 -12.36 -1.91 -12.77
N PHE A 374 -11.45 -0.94 -12.85
CA PHE A 374 -10.76 -0.39 -11.69
C PHE A 374 -11.59 0.71 -11.04
N GLY A 375 -11.98 0.55 -9.78
CA GLY A 375 -12.64 1.58 -8.98
C GLY A 375 -11.64 2.57 -8.37
N CYS A 376 -11.80 3.85 -8.70
CA CYS A 376 -10.92 4.94 -8.28
C CYS A 376 -11.32 5.56 -6.92
N ASP A 377 -12.03 4.84 -6.06
CA ASP A 377 -12.67 5.36 -4.84
C ASP A 377 -11.77 5.37 -3.59
N ASN A 378 -10.58 4.76 -3.65
CA ASN A 378 -9.80 4.42 -2.45
C ASN A 378 -8.33 4.88 -2.49
N GLN A 379 -7.94 5.63 -3.51
CA GLN A 379 -6.59 6.16 -3.64
C GLN A 379 -6.38 7.33 -2.67
N ILE A 380 -5.30 7.26 -1.91
CA ILE A 380 -5.01 8.16 -0.78
C ILE A 380 -4.18 9.40 -1.11
N SER A 381 -3.55 9.40 -2.29
CA SER A 381 -2.70 10.48 -2.78
C SER A 381 -2.57 10.37 -4.29
N GLU A 382 -2.15 11.45 -4.94
CA GLU A 382 -1.89 11.47 -6.38
C GLU A 382 -0.82 10.42 -6.77
N LEU A 383 0.25 10.30 -5.98
CA LEU A 383 1.32 9.34 -6.25
C LEU A 383 0.85 7.88 -6.12
N HIS A 384 0.06 7.59 -5.09
CA HIS A 384 -0.53 6.27 -4.93
C HIS A 384 -1.52 5.95 -6.06
N ALA A 385 -2.34 6.93 -6.45
CA ALA A 385 -3.26 6.79 -7.57
C ALA A 385 -2.54 6.50 -8.88
N PHE A 386 -1.54 7.31 -9.21
CA PHE A 386 -0.71 7.13 -10.40
C PHE A 386 -0.09 5.73 -10.42
N CYS A 387 0.51 5.30 -9.31
CA CYS A 387 1.10 3.96 -9.18
C CYS A 387 0.08 2.86 -9.48
N MET A 388 -1.11 2.92 -8.87
CA MET A 388 -2.13 1.89 -9.01
C MET A 388 -2.74 1.86 -10.41
N PHE A 389 -3.04 3.02 -11.00
CA PHE A 389 -3.61 3.12 -12.34
C PHE A 389 -2.61 2.67 -13.41
N GLU A 390 -1.36 3.12 -13.30
CA GLU A 390 -0.29 2.72 -14.20
C GLU A 390 -0.06 1.21 -14.14
N HIS A 391 -0.02 0.63 -12.94
CA HIS A 391 0.16 -0.81 -12.78
C HIS A 391 -0.99 -1.62 -13.40
N PHE A 392 -2.24 -1.24 -13.11
CA PHE A 392 -3.41 -1.90 -13.71
C PHE A 392 -3.42 -1.76 -15.24
N TYR A 393 -3.07 -0.57 -15.75
CA TYR A 393 -2.97 -0.31 -17.18
C TYR A 393 -1.89 -1.15 -17.87
N GLN A 394 -0.69 -1.24 -17.29
CA GLN A 394 0.40 -2.04 -17.84
C GLN A 394 0.11 -3.54 -17.79
N GLN A 395 -0.79 -4.00 -16.90
CA GLN A 395 -1.34 -5.37 -16.90
C GLN A 395 -2.40 -5.61 -17.99
N GLY A 396 -2.76 -4.61 -18.79
CA GLY A 396 -3.78 -4.73 -19.83
C GLY A 396 -5.17 -4.25 -19.40
N GLY A 397 -5.34 -3.77 -18.16
CA GLY A 397 -6.57 -3.13 -17.70
C GLY A 397 -6.88 -1.86 -18.51
N ARG A 398 -8.15 -1.64 -18.87
CA ARG A 398 -8.56 -0.52 -19.75
C ARG A 398 -9.80 0.23 -19.30
N ILE A 399 -10.46 -0.17 -18.21
CA ILE A 399 -11.71 0.45 -17.77
C ILE A 399 -11.52 1.00 -16.36
N PHE A 400 -11.83 2.28 -16.18
CA PHE A 400 -11.70 3.00 -14.92
C PHE A 400 -13.03 3.61 -14.52
N ASP A 401 -13.37 3.48 -13.25
CA ASP A 401 -14.60 3.94 -12.64
C ASP A 401 -14.34 5.04 -11.63
N THR A 402 -14.98 6.19 -11.85
CA THR A 402 -14.98 7.32 -10.93
C THR A 402 -16.40 7.81 -10.68
N ALA A 403 -16.57 8.65 -9.66
CA ALA A 403 -17.82 9.31 -9.36
C ALA A 403 -17.55 10.70 -8.80
N TYR A 404 -18.50 11.60 -9.06
CA TYR A 404 -18.51 12.98 -8.57
C TYR A 404 -18.17 13.13 -7.08
N ILE A 405 -18.60 12.15 -6.27
CA ILE A 405 -18.46 12.15 -4.79
C ILE A 405 -17.24 11.37 -4.28
N TYR A 406 -16.55 10.59 -5.13
CA TYR A 406 -15.42 9.79 -4.68
C TYR A 406 -14.29 10.69 -4.18
N ASN A 407 -13.85 10.45 -2.94
CA ASN A 407 -12.84 11.25 -2.24
C ASN A 407 -13.10 12.75 -2.28
N ASN A 408 -14.36 13.16 -2.14
CA ASN A 408 -14.78 14.56 -2.25
C ASN A 408 -14.32 15.22 -3.57
N GLY A 409 -14.32 14.44 -4.66
CA GLY A 409 -13.91 14.88 -6.00
C GLY A 409 -12.44 14.72 -6.33
N LEU A 410 -11.59 14.34 -5.37
CA LEU A 410 -10.15 14.16 -5.62
C LEU A 410 -9.87 13.01 -6.59
N SER A 411 -10.70 11.96 -6.60
CA SER A 411 -10.55 10.82 -7.49
C SER A 411 -10.62 11.18 -8.97
N ASP A 412 -11.51 12.12 -9.33
CA ASP A 412 -11.58 12.68 -10.69
C ASP A 412 -10.26 13.38 -11.05
N GLY A 413 -9.74 14.20 -10.13
CA GLY A 413 -8.45 14.88 -10.32
C GLY A 413 -7.28 13.91 -10.51
N TYR A 414 -7.19 12.87 -9.67
CA TYR A 414 -6.13 11.86 -9.78
C TYR A 414 -6.21 11.07 -11.09
N LEU A 415 -7.40 10.61 -11.47
CA LEU A 415 -7.60 9.86 -12.70
C LEU A 415 -7.29 10.73 -13.92
N GLY A 416 -7.80 11.96 -13.95
CA GLY A 416 -7.52 12.93 -15.02
C GLY A 416 -6.04 13.26 -15.15
N ALA A 417 -5.35 13.53 -14.04
CA ALA A 417 -3.92 13.83 -14.05
C ALA A 417 -3.10 12.69 -14.68
N TRP A 418 -3.38 11.43 -14.30
CA TRP A 418 -2.73 10.26 -14.89
C TRP A 418 -3.05 10.10 -16.39
N ILE A 419 -4.33 10.24 -16.79
CA ILE A 419 -4.74 10.12 -18.19
C ILE A 419 -4.03 11.15 -19.07
N ASN A 420 -3.99 12.40 -18.63
CA ASN A 420 -3.38 13.50 -19.37
C ASN A 420 -1.85 13.36 -19.44
N GLU A 421 -1.22 12.98 -18.34
CA GLU A 421 0.23 12.73 -18.27
C GLU A 421 0.67 11.60 -19.22
N ARG A 422 -0.20 10.61 -19.44
CA ARG A 422 0.07 9.45 -20.32
C ARG A 422 -0.53 9.55 -21.70
N ASN A 423 -1.33 10.58 -21.98
CA ASN A 423 -2.09 10.74 -23.22
C ASN A 423 -2.97 9.50 -23.55
N LEU A 424 -3.71 8.99 -22.56
CA LEU A 424 -4.44 7.71 -22.67
C LEU A 424 -5.92 7.81 -23.03
N ARG A 425 -6.45 9.02 -23.26
CA ARG A 425 -7.91 9.25 -23.40
C ARG A 425 -8.57 8.32 -24.41
N ASP A 426 -7.91 8.07 -25.54
CA ASP A 426 -8.45 7.23 -26.61
C ASP A 426 -8.22 5.72 -26.40
N GLU A 427 -7.36 5.33 -25.46
CA GLU A 427 -7.01 3.93 -25.19
C GLU A 427 -7.85 3.30 -24.08
N ILE A 428 -8.38 4.11 -23.15
CA ILE A 428 -9.13 3.63 -21.99
C ILE A 428 -10.62 3.99 -22.06
N VAL A 429 -11.42 3.29 -21.29
CA VAL A 429 -12.85 3.54 -21.08
C VAL A 429 -13.02 4.16 -19.69
N ILE A 430 -13.66 5.32 -19.66
CA ILE A 430 -13.95 6.04 -18.41
C ILE A 430 -15.44 5.93 -18.13
N LEU A 431 -15.77 5.32 -17.00
CA LEU A 431 -17.09 5.35 -16.42
C LEU A 431 -17.15 6.41 -15.32
N GLY A 432 -17.98 7.42 -15.51
CA GLY A 432 -18.27 8.44 -14.49
C GLY A 432 -19.69 8.29 -13.92
N LYS A 433 -19.87 8.75 -12.69
CA LYS A 433 -21.16 8.72 -11.99
C LYS A 433 -21.48 10.06 -11.34
N GLY A 434 -22.71 10.54 -11.49
CA GLY A 434 -23.25 11.74 -10.85
C GLY A 434 -24.72 11.54 -10.45
N ALA A 435 -25.43 12.60 -10.04
CA ALA A 435 -26.76 12.53 -9.45
C ALA A 435 -26.80 11.57 -8.24
N HIS A 436 -26.04 11.93 -7.20
CA HIS A 436 -25.94 11.17 -5.95
C HIS A 436 -26.71 11.85 -4.82
N THR A 437 -27.30 11.05 -3.92
CA THR A 437 -28.12 11.54 -2.80
C THR A 437 -27.34 12.56 -1.95
N PRO A 438 -27.95 13.68 -1.54
CA PRO A 438 -29.37 14.05 -1.75
C PRO A 438 -29.72 14.58 -3.14
N ASP A 439 -28.74 15.01 -3.93
CA ASP A 439 -28.92 15.72 -5.21
C ASP A 439 -29.13 14.75 -6.40
N CYS A 440 -30.24 13.99 -6.34
CA CYS A 440 -30.62 12.97 -7.33
C CYS A 440 -31.72 13.42 -8.30
N GLU A 441 -31.70 14.68 -8.73
CA GLU A 441 -32.68 15.25 -9.65
C GLU A 441 -32.11 15.46 -11.07
N PRO A 442 -32.94 15.44 -12.13
CA PRO A 442 -32.49 15.65 -13.51
C PRO A 442 -31.66 16.91 -13.72
N GLU A 443 -32.02 18.02 -13.07
CA GLU A 443 -31.28 19.29 -13.13
C GLU A 443 -29.85 19.22 -12.58
N ASN A 444 -29.57 18.27 -11.69
CA ASN A 444 -28.27 18.09 -11.05
C ASN A 444 -27.32 17.20 -11.87
N ILE A 445 -27.82 16.51 -12.89
CA ILE A 445 -27.02 15.63 -13.76
C ILE A 445 -25.91 16.43 -14.46
N LYS A 446 -26.29 17.51 -15.14
CA LYS A 446 -25.36 18.28 -15.98
C LYS A 446 -24.29 19.00 -15.15
N PRO A 447 -24.61 19.77 -14.09
CA PRO A 447 -23.59 20.46 -13.29
C PRO A 447 -22.56 19.50 -12.69
N GLN A 448 -22.99 18.36 -12.13
CA GLN A 448 -22.08 17.38 -11.55
C GLN A 448 -21.20 16.69 -12.61
N LEU A 449 -21.76 16.40 -13.79
CA LEU A 449 -21.00 15.86 -14.92
C LEU A 449 -19.93 16.83 -15.42
N GLU A 450 -20.30 18.10 -15.67
CA GLU A 450 -19.38 19.13 -16.12
C GLU A 450 -18.28 19.39 -15.09
N GLU A 451 -18.61 19.40 -13.79
CA GLU A 451 -17.62 19.53 -12.74
C GLU A 451 -16.64 18.34 -12.71
N SER A 452 -17.14 17.11 -12.86
CA SER A 452 -16.28 15.91 -12.92
C SER A 452 -15.33 15.96 -14.13
N LEU A 453 -15.86 16.34 -15.31
CA LEU A 453 -15.07 16.53 -16.54
C LEU A 453 -13.99 17.63 -16.37
N ASN A 454 -14.36 18.75 -15.74
CA ASN A 454 -13.42 19.84 -15.44
C ASN A 454 -12.30 19.40 -14.49
N ARG A 455 -12.62 18.66 -13.42
CA ARG A 455 -11.62 18.10 -12.49
C ARG A 455 -10.67 17.14 -13.20
N MET A 456 -11.20 16.31 -14.11
CA MET A 456 -10.39 15.39 -14.92
C MET A 456 -9.61 16.09 -16.05
N ASN A 457 -9.96 17.34 -16.39
CA ASN A 457 -9.54 18.03 -17.60
C ASN A 457 -9.81 17.21 -18.86
N LEU A 458 -11.05 16.72 -19.01
CA LEU A 458 -11.52 15.95 -20.14
C LEU A 458 -12.77 16.58 -20.75
N ASP A 459 -13.00 16.30 -22.04
CA ASP A 459 -14.13 16.79 -22.81
C ASP A 459 -15.37 15.88 -22.72
N ARG A 460 -15.16 14.58 -22.52
CA ARG A 460 -16.23 13.57 -22.48
C ARG A 460 -15.88 12.31 -21.72
N LEU A 461 -16.92 11.62 -21.23
CA LEU A 461 -16.85 10.25 -20.70
C LEU A 461 -17.18 9.21 -21.78
N ASP A 462 -16.78 7.96 -21.56
CA ASP A 462 -17.22 6.84 -22.41
C ASP A 462 -18.56 6.29 -21.92
N ILE A 463 -18.75 6.23 -20.59
CA ILE A 463 -19.98 5.79 -19.93
C ILE A 463 -20.33 6.78 -18.82
N TYR A 464 -21.59 7.21 -18.73
CA TYR A 464 -22.12 7.98 -17.61
C TYR A 464 -23.27 7.24 -16.92
N CYS A 465 -23.21 7.08 -15.60
CA CYS A 465 -24.30 6.45 -14.83
C CYS A 465 -24.91 7.41 -13.81
N LEU A 466 -26.24 7.38 -13.69
CA LEU A 466 -26.90 7.94 -12.50
C LEU A 466 -26.48 7.12 -11.28
N HIS A 467 -25.89 7.78 -10.26
CA HIS A 467 -25.21 7.10 -9.17
C HIS A 467 -26.18 6.50 -8.14
N ARG A 468 -27.34 7.12 -7.98
CA ARG A 468 -28.50 6.63 -7.21
C ARG A 468 -29.78 6.90 -7.98
N ASP A 469 -30.85 6.20 -7.61
CA ASP A 469 -32.21 6.48 -8.09
C ASP A 469 -32.90 7.49 -7.17
N ASN A 470 -33.81 8.29 -7.72
CA ASN A 470 -34.80 9.02 -6.96
C ASN A 470 -36.20 8.48 -7.31
N PRO A 471 -36.79 7.63 -6.45
CA PRO A 471 -38.10 7.03 -6.71
C PRO A 471 -39.25 8.04 -6.79
N GLU A 472 -39.08 9.24 -6.22
CA GLU A 472 -40.09 10.30 -6.21
C GLU A 472 -40.22 10.99 -7.58
N ILE A 473 -39.18 10.91 -8.41
CA ILE A 473 -39.16 11.51 -9.74
C ILE A 473 -39.51 10.43 -10.79
N PRO A 474 -40.40 10.75 -11.75
CA PRO A 474 -40.71 9.87 -12.88
C PRO A 474 -39.45 9.52 -13.71
N VAL A 475 -39.34 8.26 -14.16
CA VAL A 475 -38.16 7.79 -14.93
C VAL A 475 -38.01 8.51 -16.27
N GLU A 476 -39.11 9.05 -16.79
CA GLU A 476 -39.21 9.77 -18.04
C GLU A 476 -38.33 11.01 -18.04
N GLU A 477 -38.30 11.76 -16.93
CA GLU A 477 -37.52 12.99 -16.79
C GLU A 477 -36.01 12.72 -16.84
N PHE A 478 -35.56 11.62 -16.22
CA PHE A 478 -34.16 11.19 -16.28
C PHE A 478 -33.75 10.77 -17.69
N ILE A 479 -34.57 9.95 -18.36
CA ILE A 479 -34.28 9.49 -19.72
C ILE A 479 -34.25 10.66 -20.71
N ASP A 480 -35.16 11.62 -20.55
CA ASP A 480 -35.24 12.81 -21.38
C ASP A 480 -33.98 13.69 -21.24
N GLU A 481 -33.56 13.99 -20.02
CA GLU A 481 -32.36 14.78 -19.78
C GLU A 481 -31.09 14.05 -20.23
N LEU A 482 -30.96 12.74 -19.99
CA LEU A 482 -29.81 11.97 -20.44
C LEU A 482 -29.68 11.91 -21.96
N ASN A 483 -30.77 11.74 -22.70
CA ASN A 483 -30.75 11.77 -24.17
C ASN A 483 -30.34 13.16 -24.69
N LYS A 484 -30.83 14.23 -24.07
CA LYS A 484 -30.43 15.60 -24.39
C LYS A 484 -28.93 15.82 -24.16
N LEU A 485 -28.37 15.39 -23.02
CA LEU A 485 -26.94 15.53 -22.72
C LEU A 485 -26.04 14.61 -23.56
N GLN A 486 -26.52 13.42 -23.92
CA GLN A 486 -25.81 12.54 -24.85
C GLN A 486 -25.66 13.22 -26.22
N SER A 487 -26.69 13.93 -26.69
CA SER A 487 -26.64 14.67 -27.97
C SER A 487 -25.64 15.82 -27.98
N SER A 488 -25.27 16.37 -26.82
CA SER A 488 -24.19 17.36 -26.71
C SER A 488 -22.78 16.76 -26.63
N GLY A 489 -22.65 15.42 -26.66
CA GLY A 489 -21.36 14.73 -26.76
C GLY A 489 -20.58 14.57 -25.45
N LEU A 490 -21.18 14.89 -24.29
CA LEU A 490 -20.51 14.80 -22.98
C LEU A 490 -20.24 13.36 -22.53
N PHE A 491 -20.97 12.39 -23.07
CA PHE A 491 -20.72 10.96 -22.91
C PHE A 491 -21.25 10.17 -24.10
N THR A 492 -20.75 8.94 -24.29
CA THR A 492 -21.16 8.09 -25.41
C THR A 492 -22.31 7.15 -25.04
N VAL A 493 -22.21 6.48 -23.89
CA VAL A 493 -23.22 5.54 -23.39
C VAL A 493 -23.68 6.01 -22.01
N PHE A 494 -24.94 5.75 -21.67
CA PHE A 494 -25.44 6.00 -20.33
C PHE A 494 -26.14 4.80 -19.69
N GLY A 495 -26.18 4.85 -18.36
CA GLY A 495 -26.67 3.78 -17.51
C GLY A 495 -27.13 4.27 -16.15
N ALA A 496 -27.29 3.31 -15.24
CA ALA A 496 -27.73 3.56 -13.88
C ALA A 496 -26.95 2.72 -12.87
N SER A 497 -26.87 3.18 -11.63
CA SER A 497 -26.19 2.52 -10.52
C SER A 497 -27.10 2.53 -9.30
N ASN A 498 -27.27 1.37 -8.66
CA ASN A 498 -28.18 1.15 -7.53
C ASN A 498 -29.67 1.38 -7.86
N TRP A 499 -30.11 0.94 -9.03
CA TRP A 499 -31.52 1.01 -9.45
C TRP A 499 -32.23 -0.33 -9.27
N THR A 500 -33.50 -0.29 -8.88
CA THR A 500 -34.34 -1.51 -8.83
C THR A 500 -34.62 -2.01 -10.26
N LEU A 501 -34.83 -3.32 -10.42
CA LEU A 501 -35.11 -3.91 -11.74
C LEU A 501 -36.38 -3.30 -12.35
N GLU A 502 -37.40 -3.07 -11.53
CA GLU A 502 -38.66 -2.46 -11.95
C GLU A 502 -38.46 -1.06 -12.53
N ARG A 503 -37.77 -0.16 -11.81
CA ARG A 503 -37.52 1.21 -12.30
C ARG A 503 -36.60 1.22 -13.51
N PHE A 504 -35.56 0.38 -13.51
CA PHE A 504 -34.66 0.25 -14.65
C PHE A 504 -35.40 -0.22 -15.91
N ARG A 505 -36.30 -1.21 -15.78
CA ARG A 505 -37.17 -1.68 -16.86
C ARG A 505 -38.10 -0.58 -17.37
N LYS A 506 -38.80 0.10 -16.46
CA LYS A 506 -39.73 1.17 -16.81
C LYS A 506 -39.04 2.28 -17.62
N ALA A 507 -37.81 2.64 -17.25
CA ALA A 507 -37.00 3.63 -17.97
C ALA A 507 -36.70 3.18 -19.42
N ASN A 508 -36.29 1.92 -19.61
CA ASN A 508 -35.99 1.38 -20.94
C ASN A 508 -37.24 1.17 -21.80
N GLU A 509 -38.36 0.76 -21.19
CA GLU A 509 -39.65 0.62 -21.87
C GLU A 509 -40.15 2.00 -22.36
N TYR A 510 -40.02 3.04 -21.53
CA TYR A 510 -40.31 4.42 -21.93
C TYR A 510 -39.40 4.90 -23.07
N ALA A 511 -38.09 4.67 -22.97
CA ALA A 511 -37.13 5.07 -24.01
C ALA A 511 -37.50 4.45 -25.37
N THR A 512 -37.76 3.13 -25.37
CA THR A 512 -38.17 2.38 -26.57
C THR A 512 -39.46 2.93 -27.16
N LYS A 513 -40.49 3.16 -26.32
CA LYS A 513 -41.79 3.69 -26.76
C LYS A 513 -41.69 5.07 -27.41
N ASN A 514 -40.69 5.87 -27.03
CA ASN A 514 -40.52 7.25 -27.48
C ASN A 514 -39.36 7.43 -28.47
N ASN A 515 -38.81 6.34 -29.03
CA ASN A 515 -37.66 6.37 -29.95
C ASN A 515 -36.43 7.11 -29.37
N LYS A 516 -36.17 6.90 -28.07
CA LYS A 516 -35.02 7.43 -27.34
C LYS A 516 -34.05 6.29 -27.01
N GLU A 517 -32.80 6.65 -26.74
CA GLU A 517 -31.84 5.72 -26.18
C GLU A 517 -32.23 5.39 -24.73
N GLY A 518 -32.10 4.13 -24.35
CA GLY A 518 -32.31 3.67 -22.97
C GLY A 518 -31.00 3.33 -22.28
N PHE A 519 -31.05 2.92 -21.02
CA PHE A 519 -29.88 2.47 -20.28
C PHE A 519 -29.25 1.22 -20.93
N LYS A 520 -27.95 1.30 -21.20
CA LYS A 520 -27.12 0.19 -21.72
C LYS A 520 -26.17 -0.40 -20.69
N VAL A 521 -26.07 0.22 -19.52
CA VAL A 521 -25.21 -0.20 -18.41
C VAL A 521 -26.00 -0.17 -17.10
N LEU A 522 -25.83 -1.21 -16.28
CA LEU A 522 -26.26 -1.24 -14.88
C LEU A 522 -25.03 -1.48 -13.98
N SER A 523 -24.88 -0.68 -12.93
CA SER A 523 -23.80 -0.79 -11.94
C SER A 523 -24.37 -1.07 -10.55
N ASN A 524 -25.07 -2.20 -10.38
CA ASN A 524 -25.56 -2.70 -9.08
C ASN A 524 -24.56 -3.69 -8.47
N ASN A 525 -24.64 -3.97 -7.17
CA ASN A 525 -23.81 -5.01 -6.57
C ASN A 525 -24.13 -6.40 -7.16
N PHE A 526 -23.11 -7.21 -7.39
CA PHE A 526 -23.26 -8.64 -7.67
C PHE A 526 -21.97 -9.36 -7.28
N SER A 527 -22.08 -10.40 -6.45
CA SER A 527 -20.93 -11.13 -5.90
C SER A 527 -21.32 -12.56 -5.53
N LEU A 528 -20.32 -13.43 -5.30
CA LEU A 528 -20.56 -14.79 -4.81
C LEU A 528 -21.29 -14.79 -3.46
N ALA A 529 -20.81 -14.00 -2.49
CA ALA A 529 -21.58 -13.74 -1.27
C ALA A 529 -22.74 -12.79 -1.59
N LYS A 530 -23.94 -13.10 -1.11
CA LYS A 530 -25.11 -12.24 -1.26
C LYS A 530 -25.08 -11.09 -0.26
N MET A 531 -25.37 -9.88 -0.71
CA MET A 531 -25.49 -8.70 0.15
C MET A 531 -26.77 -8.81 1.00
N ASN A 532 -26.65 -9.26 2.26
CA ASN A 532 -27.80 -9.50 3.14
C ASN A 532 -28.48 -8.18 3.57
N LYS A 533 -27.66 -7.14 3.78
CA LYS A 533 -28.10 -5.76 4.03
C LYS A 533 -27.29 -4.83 3.13
N PRO A 534 -27.86 -3.72 2.64
CA PRO A 534 -27.12 -2.77 1.82
C PRO A 534 -25.83 -2.30 2.50
N VAL A 535 -24.70 -2.29 1.77
CA VAL A 535 -23.43 -1.72 2.28
C VAL A 535 -23.67 -0.28 2.72
N TRP A 536 -24.27 0.51 1.82
CA TRP A 536 -24.76 1.86 2.09
C TRP A 536 -26.27 1.97 1.81
N PRO A 537 -26.99 2.90 2.45
CA PRO A 537 -28.39 3.19 2.12
C PRO A 537 -28.59 3.42 0.62
N GLY A 538 -29.70 2.91 0.09
CA GLY A 538 -30.04 3.02 -1.33
C GLY A 538 -29.28 2.07 -2.26
N CYS A 539 -28.36 1.24 -1.76
CA CYS A 539 -27.66 0.25 -2.59
C CYS A 539 -28.51 -0.96 -2.93
N VAL A 540 -28.38 -1.46 -4.16
CA VAL A 540 -29.15 -2.58 -4.71
C VAL A 540 -28.21 -3.69 -5.18
N SER A 541 -28.59 -4.95 -4.93
CA SER A 541 -27.86 -6.15 -5.38
C SER A 541 -28.67 -6.90 -6.44
N CYS A 542 -27.99 -7.39 -7.47
CA CYS A 542 -28.57 -8.19 -8.54
C CYS A 542 -28.78 -9.64 -8.08
N ASP A 543 -29.91 -10.21 -8.48
CA ASP A 543 -30.18 -11.64 -8.44
C ASP A 543 -30.28 -12.21 -9.87
N GLU A 544 -30.70 -13.47 -9.99
CA GLU A 544 -30.86 -14.14 -11.28
C GLU A 544 -31.85 -13.42 -12.22
N LYS A 545 -32.91 -12.80 -11.68
CA LYS A 545 -33.90 -12.07 -12.51
C LYS A 545 -33.28 -10.84 -13.15
N TYR A 546 -32.35 -10.17 -12.45
CA TYR A 546 -31.56 -9.10 -13.06
C TYR A 546 -30.71 -9.65 -14.20
N LEU A 547 -29.94 -10.72 -13.95
CA LEU A 547 -29.05 -11.28 -14.96
C LEU A 547 -29.82 -11.70 -16.23
N ASP A 548 -30.94 -12.41 -16.08
CA ASP A 548 -31.78 -12.83 -17.19
C ASP A 548 -32.27 -11.64 -18.03
N TYR A 549 -32.75 -10.58 -17.37
CA TYR A 549 -33.20 -9.37 -18.06
C TYR A 549 -32.06 -8.65 -18.78
N LEU A 550 -30.92 -8.45 -18.11
CA LEU A 550 -29.77 -7.73 -18.67
C LEU A 550 -29.20 -8.45 -19.89
N VAL A 551 -29.05 -9.78 -19.80
CA VAL A 551 -28.55 -10.62 -20.90
C VAL A 551 -29.52 -10.60 -22.08
N SER A 552 -30.82 -10.80 -21.83
CA SER A 552 -31.84 -10.83 -22.90
C SER A 552 -31.99 -9.50 -23.65
N ASN A 553 -31.56 -8.39 -23.04
CA ASN A 553 -31.62 -7.05 -23.62
C ASN A 553 -30.24 -6.49 -24.00
N ASN A 554 -29.19 -7.31 -23.96
CA ASN A 554 -27.81 -6.93 -24.27
C ASN A 554 -27.31 -5.68 -23.48
N ILE A 555 -27.56 -5.67 -22.17
CA ILE A 555 -27.14 -4.63 -21.25
C ILE A 555 -25.91 -5.13 -20.47
N TYR A 556 -24.90 -4.26 -20.33
CA TYR A 556 -23.71 -4.58 -19.54
C TYR A 556 -23.98 -4.41 -18.04
N LEU A 557 -23.50 -5.36 -17.25
CA LEU A 557 -23.46 -5.26 -15.79
C LEU A 557 -22.03 -4.94 -15.37
N LEU A 558 -21.83 -3.82 -14.68
CA LEU A 558 -20.56 -3.43 -14.08
C LEU A 558 -20.69 -3.49 -12.56
N PRO A 559 -20.58 -4.67 -11.93
CA PRO A 559 -21.00 -4.81 -10.55
C PRO A 559 -19.94 -4.37 -9.54
N TRP A 560 -20.33 -3.50 -8.61
CA TRP A 560 -19.46 -3.04 -7.52
C TRP A 560 -19.45 -4.03 -6.35
N SER A 561 -18.35 -4.01 -5.59
CA SER A 561 -18.07 -5.01 -4.55
C SER A 561 -18.16 -6.45 -5.05
N SER A 562 -17.65 -6.72 -6.25
CA SER A 562 -17.67 -8.06 -6.87
C SER A 562 -16.98 -9.14 -6.03
N GLN A 563 -16.05 -8.74 -5.17
CA GLN A 563 -15.34 -9.59 -4.21
C GLN A 563 -15.90 -9.50 -2.77
N ALA A 564 -17.14 -9.01 -2.61
CA ALA A 564 -17.80 -8.84 -1.32
C ALA A 564 -16.92 -8.10 -0.29
N ARG A 565 -16.22 -7.05 -0.76
CA ARG A 565 -15.35 -6.18 0.04
C ARG A 565 -14.30 -6.94 0.87
N GLY A 566 -13.77 -8.04 0.34
CA GLY A 566 -12.72 -8.82 1.00
C GLY A 566 -13.23 -9.96 1.87
N PHE A 567 -14.54 -10.27 1.87
CA PHE A 567 -15.12 -11.40 2.62
C PHE A 567 -14.51 -12.77 2.25
N PHE A 568 -13.75 -12.92 1.17
CA PHE A 568 -13.04 -14.16 0.84
C PHE A 568 -11.54 -14.11 1.14
N VAL A 569 -11.07 -13.09 1.86
CA VAL A 569 -9.67 -12.98 2.32
C VAL A 569 -9.53 -13.68 3.67
N GLN A 570 -8.51 -14.55 3.80
CA GLN A 570 -8.23 -15.27 5.05
C GLN A 570 -7.45 -14.41 6.06
N GLN A 571 -6.51 -13.59 5.58
CA GLN A 571 -5.74 -12.65 6.39
C GLN A 571 -5.31 -11.46 5.53
N ASP A 572 -5.38 -10.24 6.06
CA ASP A 572 -4.82 -9.07 5.38
C ASP A 572 -3.30 -9.23 5.19
N LEU A 573 -2.87 -9.16 3.94
CA LEU A 573 -1.48 -9.38 3.57
C LEU A 573 -0.61 -8.14 3.80
N PHE A 574 -1.17 -6.93 3.82
CA PHE A 574 -0.39 -5.69 3.98
C PHE A 574 -1.17 -4.62 4.73
N PRO A 575 -0.48 -3.73 5.48
CA PRO A 575 -1.11 -2.53 6.01
C PRO A 575 -1.69 -1.68 4.88
N LYS A 576 -2.87 -1.11 5.14
CA LYS A 576 -3.56 -0.19 4.23
C LYS A 576 -3.66 1.15 4.94
N PHE A 577 -3.62 2.24 4.18
CA PHE A 577 -4.02 3.51 4.76
C PHE A 577 -5.47 3.42 5.23
N ILE A 578 -5.74 4.00 6.40
CA ILE A 578 -7.09 4.20 6.88
C ILE A 578 -7.79 5.11 5.88
N HIS A 579 -8.84 4.59 5.27
CA HIS A 579 -9.64 5.25 4.27
C HIS A 579 -11.12 4.97 4.55
N GLY A 580 -12.01 5.94 4.34
CA GLY A 580 -13.44 5.78 4.60
C GLY A 580 -14.09 4.66 3.77
N ALA A 581 -13.49 4.31 2.64
CA ALA A 581 -13.92 3.21 1.79
C ALA A 581 -13.50 1.81 2.30
N ASN A 582 -12.66 1.71 3.34
CA ASN A 582 -12.23 0.41 3.88
C ASN A 582 -13.37 -0.27 4.64
N PRO A 583 -13.59 -1.59 4.46
CA PRO A 583 -14.59 -2.32 5.20
C PRO A 583 -14.22 -2.40 6.69
N THR A 584 -15.22 -2.30 7.56
CA THR A 584 -15.08 -2.59 9.00
C THR A 584 -15.56 -4.01 9.29
N LEU A 585 -15.12 -4.59 10.41
CA LEU A 585 -15.63 -5.90 10.84
C LEU A 585 -17.15 -5.85 11.11
N GLU A 586 -17.65 -4.75 11.66
CA GLU A 586 -19.08 -4.54 11.88
C GLU A 586 -19.85 -4.54 10.55
N GLU A 587 -19.35 -3.84 9.53
CA GLU A 587 -19.90 -3.88 8.19
C GLU A 587 -19.87 -5.29 7.61
N GLU A 588 -18.74 -5.98 7.72
CA GLU A 588 -18.59 -7.34 7.17
C GLU A 588 -19.63 -8.28 7.76
N ILE A 589 -19.77 -8.30 9.09
CA ILE A 589 -20.76 -9.13 9.80
C ILE A 589 -22.17 -8.75 9.36
N ARG A 590 -22.50 -7.45 9.37
CA ARG A 590 -23.84 -6.96 9.02
C ARG A 590 -24.26 -7.30 7.59
N VAL A 591 -23.33 -7.21 6.65
CA VAL A 591 -23.61 -7.25 5.21
C VAL A 591 -23.45 -8.66 4.66
N TRP A 592 -22.39 -9.38 5.04
CA TRP A 592 -21.98 -10.62 4.36
C TRP A 592 -22.18 -11.87 5.20
N HIS A 593 -22.31 -11.78 6.53
CA HIS A 593 -22.47 -12.97 7.36
C HIS A 593 -23.92 -13.46 7.35
N SER A 594 -24.12 -14.64 6.80
CA SER A 594 -25.34 -15.47 6.91
C SER A 594 -24.91 -16.93 6.77
N LYS A 595 -25.77 -17.87 7.19
CA LYS A 595 -25.48 -19.30 7.05
C LYS A 595 -25.09 -19.65 5.60
N ASP A 596 -25.90 -19.22 4.64
CA ASP A 596 -25.66 -19.47 3.21
C ASP A 596 -24.33 -18.89 2.72
N ASN A 597 -23.97 -17.66 3.12
CA ASN A 597 -22.72 -17.05 2.68
C ASN A 597 -21.48 -17.69 3.33
N LEU A 598 -21.59 -18.14 4.58
CA LEU A 598 -20.52 -18.90 5.23
C LEU A 598 -20.33 -20.26 4.56
N ASP A 599 -21.42 -20.92 4.15
CA ASP A 599 -21.36 -22.15 3.38
C ASP A 599 -20.74 -21.90 1.97
N ARG A 600 -21.12 -20.81 1.28
CA ARG A 600 -20.46 -20.37 0.03
C ARG A 600 -18.98 -20.11 0.21
N ARG A 601 -18.61 -19.45 1.32
CA ARG A 601 -17.21 -19.17 1.66
C ARG A 601 -16.43 -20.46 1.84
N LYS A 602 -16.97 -21.43 2.59
CA LYS A 602 -16.34 -22.74 2.76
C LYS A 602 -16.11 -23.45 1.43
N ARG A 603 -17.13 -23.53 0.57
CA ARG A 603 -17.01 -24.15 -0.76
C ARG A 603 -16.03 -23.42 -1.68
N CYS A 604 -16.01 -22.09 -1.64
CA CYS A 604 -15.04 -21.28 -2.36
C CYS A 604 -13.60 -21.64 -1.94
N PHE A 605 -13.35 -21.78 -0.64
CA PHE A 605 -12.02 -22.17 -0.14
C PHE A 605 -11.64 -23.58 -0.59
N GLU A 606 -12.56 -24.54 -0.49
CA GLU A 606 -12.35 -25.92 -0.94
C GLU A 606 -12.06 -26.02 -2.44
N LEU A 607 -12.77 -25.26 -3.27
CA LEU A 607 -12.55 -25.27 -4.73
C LEU A 607 -11.29 -24.49 -5.12
N ALA A 608 -10.97 -23.40 -4.42
CA ALA A 608 -9.77 -22.61 -4.68
C ALA A 608 -8.49 -23.43 -4.47
N GLU A 609 -8.46 -24.27 -3.42
CA GLU A 609 -7.37 -25.22 -3.17
C GLU A 609 -7.22 -26.21 -4.35
N LYS A 610 -8.32 -26.78 -4.84
CA LYS A 610 -8.31 -27.71 -5.98
C LYS A 610 -7.84 -27.06 -7.29
N LEU A 611 -8.14 -25.77 -7.47
CA LEU A 611 -7.77 -25.00 -8.66
C LEU A 611 -6.43 -24.28 -8.55
N ASN A 612 -5.75 -24.40 -7.40
CA ASN A 612 -4.48 -23.72 -7.11
C ASN A 612 -4.56 -22.20 -7.35
N CYS A 613 -5.62 -21.57 -6.85
CA CYS A 613 -5.81 -20.12 -6.87
C CYS A 613 -6.22 -19.62 -5.48
N SER A 614 -6.19 -18.31 -5.24
CA SER A 614 -6.69 -17.77 -3.97
C SER A 614 -8.23 -17.77 -3.92
N PRO A 615 -8.86 -17.87 -2.73
CA PRO A 615 -10.33 -17.80 -2.64
C PRO A 615 -10.91 -16.46 -3.12
N ILE A 616 -10.15 -15.37 -2.99
CA ILE A 616 -10.58 -14.03 -3.42
C ILE A 616 -10.50 -13.87 -4.95
N GLU A 617 -9.55 -14.54 -5.61
CA GLU A 617 -9.53 -14.71 -7.07
C GLU A 617 -10.74 -15.52 -7.54
N LEU A 618 -10.99 -16.67 -6.90
CA LEU A 618 -12.08 -17.56 -7.30
C LEU A 618 -13.46 -16.89 -7.13
N ALA A 619 -13.65 -16.10 -6.06
CA ALA A 619 -14.87 -15.34 -5.84
C ALA A 619 -15.12 -14.29 -6.93
N LEU A 620 -14.06 -13.65 -7.44
CA LEU A 620 -14.15 -12.72 -8.57
C LEU A 620 -14.38 -13.47 -9.89
N ALA A 621 -13.68 -14.60 -10.09
CA ALA A 621 -13.85 -15.47 -11.25
C ALA A 621 -15.28 -16.00 -11.37
N TYR A 622 -15.94 -16.32 -10.25
CA TYR A 622 -17.37 -16.65 -10.23
C TYR A 622 -18.18 -15.57 -10.94
N VAL A 623 -18.00 -14.30 -10.59
CA VAL A 623 -18.72 -13.16 -11.20
C VAL A 623 -18.43 -13.06 -12.70
N ILE A 624 -17.15 -13.17 -13.09
CA ILE A 624 -16.69 -13.09 -14.49
C ILE A 624 -17.30 -14.21 -15.35
N ASN A 625 -17.43 -15.41 -14.81
CA ASN A 625 -17.90 -16.59 -15.54
C ASN A 625 -19.43 -16.68 -15.63
N ARG A 626 -20.19 -15.77 -14.99
CA ARG A 626 -21.67 -15.78 -15.07
C ARG A 626 -22.19 -15.40 -16.46
N ASN A 627 -21.59 -14.42 -17.13
CA ASN A 627 -21.96 -14.02 -18.49
C ASN A 627 -20.88 -13.08 -19.11
N GLU A 628 -20.77 -13.06 -20.44
CA GLU A 628 -19.83 -12.19 -21.16
C GLU A 628 -20.15 -10.68 -21.00
N ASN A 629 -21.39 -10.31 -20.70
CA ASN A 629 -21.80 -8.92 -20.48
C ASN A 629 -21.44 -8.37 -19.08
N ILE A 630 -20.74 -9.14 -18.24
CA ILE A 630 -20.39 -8.74 -16.87
C ILE A 630 -18.92 -8.30 -16.80
N PHE A 631 -18.71 -7.08 -16.31
CA PHE A 631 -17.41 -6.42 -16.15
C PHE A 631 -17.25 -6.00 -14.67
N PRO A 632 -16.82 -6.91 -13.78
CA PRO A 632 -16.71 -6.63 -12.34
C PRO A 632 -15.84 -5.42 -12.02
N LEU A 633 -16.34 -4.57 -11.11
CA LEU A 633 -15.59 -3.50 -10.48
C LEU A 633 -14.82 -4.04 -9.28
N VAL A 634 -13.52 -3.75 -9.26
CA VAL A 634 -12.58 -4.09 -8.19
C VAL A 634 -11.93 -2.82 -7.65
N GLY A 635 -11.62 -2.80 -6.35
CA GLY A 635 -10.96 -1.65 -5.69
C GLY A 635 -9.68 -2.09 -4.99
N PRO A 636 -8.63 -2.49 -5.75
CA PRO A 636 -7.36 -2.88 -5.17
C PRO A 636 -6.64 -1.66 -4.58
N ARG A 637 -6.03 -1.84 -3.40
CA ARG A 637 -5.31 -0.82 -2.65
C ARG A 637 -3.80 -0.98 -2.71
N ASN A 638 -3.33 -2.08 -3.28
CA ASN A 638 -1.92 -2.36 -3.48
C ASN A 638 -1.70 -3.23 -4.72
N LEU A 639 -0.44 -3.36 -5.13
CA LEU A 639 -0.09 -4.08 -6.36
C LEU A 639 -0.47 -5.57 -6.31
N PHE A 640 -0.34 -6.22 -5.15
CA PHE A 640 -0.74 -7.61 -4.95
C PHE A 640 -2.24 -7.82 -5.21
N GLU A 641 -3.08 -6.94 -4.66
CA GLU A 641 -4.53 -6.97 -4.90
C GLU A 641 -4.84 -6.71 -6.38
N SER A 642 -4.14 -5.78 -7.01
CA SER A 642 -4.32 -5.47 -8.44
C SER A 642 -3.96 -6.67 -9.32
N GLU A 643 -2.86 -7.36 -9.04
CA GLU A 643 -2.46 -8.60 -9.73
C GLU A 643 -3.43 -9.75 -9.49
N SER A 644 -3.86 -9.96 -8.24
CA SER A 644 -4.84 -10.99 -7.88
C SER A 644 -6.16 -10.78 -8.64
N CYS A 645 -6.60 -9.52 -8.78
CA CYS A 645 -7.77 -9.17 -9.59
C CYS A 645 -7.58 -9.54 -11.07
N MET A 646 -6.41 -9.27 -11.65
CA MET A 646 -6.11 -9.61 -13.05
C MET A 646 -5.97 -11.12 -13.26
N GLN A 647 -5.45 -11.85 -12.26
CA GLN A 647 -5.34 -13.31 -12.30
C GLN A 647 -6.71 -14.00 -12.34
N ALA A 648 -7.73 -13.43 -11.70
CA ALA A 648 -9.09 -13.95 -11.73
C ALA A 648 -9.67 -14.06 -13.16
N LEU A 649 -9.23 -13.21 -14.09
CA LEU A 649 -9.65 -13.26 -15.50
C LEU A 649 -9.24 -14.55 -16.22
N ARG A 650 -8.31 -15.32 -15.66
CA ARG A 650 -7.75 -16.54 -16.25
C ARG A 650 -8.43 -17.81 -15.76
N ILE A 651 -9.23 -17.68 -14.70
CA ILE A 651 -9.93 -18.81 -14.10
C ILE A 651 -11.23 -19.03 -14.87
N ASN A 652 -11.30 -20.15 -15.59
CA ASN A 652 -12.50 -20.57 -16.30
C ASN A 652 -13.26 -21.58 -15.44
N LEU A 653 -14.50 -21.26 -15.10
CA LEU A 653 -15.37 -22.13 -14.31
C LEU A 653 -16.41 -22.79 -15.19
N ASN A 654 -16.50 -24.11 -15.11
CA ASN A 654 -17.57 -24.86 -15.77
C ASN A 654 -18.89 -24.75 -14.98
N GLN A 655 -19.99 -25.24 -15.55
CA GLN A 655 -21.32 -25.15 -14.93
C GLN A 655 -21.41 -25.92 -13.59
N GLU A 656 -20.74 -27.06 -13.47
CA GLU A 656 -20.70 -27.84 -12.23
C GLU A 656 -19.99 -27.06 -11.11
N GLN A 657 -18.87 -26.41 -11.41
CA GLN A 657 -18.12 -25.58 -10.47
C GLN A 657 -18.91 -24.33 -10.06
N LEU A 658 -19.60 -23.67 -10.99
CA LEU A 658 -20.48 -22.55 -10.69
C LEU A 658 -21.64 -22.98 -9.77
N HIS A 659 -22.24 -24.13 -10.04
CA HIS A 659 -23.30 -24.69 -9.21
C HIS A 659 -22.79 -25.07 -7.81
N PHE A 660 -21.64 -25.75 -7.73
CA PHE A 660 -20.99 -26.12 -6.46
C PHE A 660 -20.76 -24.89 -5.58
N LEU A 661 -20.24 -23.79 -6.13
CA LEU A 661 -20.05 -22.55 -5.36
C LEU A 661 -21.36 -22.03 -4.77
N MET A 662 -22.49 -22.19 -5.45
CA MET A 662 -23.78 -21.62 -5.05
C MET A 662 -24.60 -22.49 -4.11
N GLU A 663 -24.73 -23.78 -4.43
CA GLU A 663 -25.75 -24.67 -3.82
C GLU A 663 -25.15 -25.95 -3.22
N GLY A 664 -23.90 -26.29 -3.58
CA GLY A 664 -23.20 -27.49 -3.09
C GLY A 664 -23.38 -28.65 -4.03
#